data_AF-A0AAD5KVU0-F1
#
_entry.id   AF-A0AAD5KVU0-F1
#
_cell.length_a   1.000
_cell.length_b   1.000
_cell.length_c   1.000
_cell.angle_alpha   90.00
_cell.angle_beta   90.00
_cell.angle_gamma   90.00
#
_symmetry.space_group_name_H-M   'P 1'
#
loop_
_entity.id
_entity.type
_entity.pdbx_description
1 polymer ?
#
loop_
_entity_poly.entity_id
_entity_poly.type
_entity_poly.pdbx_seq_one_letter_code
_entity_poly.pdbx_strand_id
1 'polypeptide(L)'
;MLCFLLIFPTVIWALPPSPNAIDGLAMGPCGSQFACKPTSQCSIWYAEFPIFPPKPCSDLRGAIGFCCPDVVHVRSTAIKYPEIPKIRLLPPVQPVSPAILEQTSRAARTDLLHMNIIEENLSRQQMVMSFNSMAWAHSTNMAPLEMARVQGDRALLVVNAARRLQDRLRLSPEQAGLGLQAIDTRLSLLEDTCPLLPACLPIKYRSFDGTCNNLRQPSWGSALSALERLAPPQYDDGIWDPKIRNMGRELPNVRVVRSILVTDENHPKVDMTHMLMQWGQFVDHDMIHVPVFRTANQSNIDCCTREGGIIPPEMRHPHCFPIDIPANDPFYGPRGVRCLNFVRSMIAPRLDCRMGYAEQMNQLTHFIDASHIYGPSPAIAASLRQFVGGLMKISVIEGRPYLPQNPQARGCVGRTAGFACFVAGDSRANQIMGLTALHILFLRQHNFLATALAAINPRWNDEVLYLEARRIVGALVQHITYNEFLPSLLGKLTMDTYGLTPQTTGYSPSYDENVNPSITNEFAAAAFRMGHSLIQGAMNLVAEDGTVRVELMRHWFDNPHLLRQAGQMDAVLRGLIDQWPQNMDEWVSEDVTNHLFQSARRDFGFDLVSLNLWRGRDHGLPGYNTYRQICGLPPVTNFQELLTIMDRAVVDRLAAVYRSVDDIDLYAGGLVESHLPGSMLGPVFSCIIADQFARLKEGDRFFYEHGGHPNSFTPAQLQEIRRMSLAAIICDNADQIGSIQPLVFRQPSPTNPRVNCKSPMIPRMDLAAWKQ
;
A
#
# COMPACT_ATOMS: atom_id res chain seq x y z
N MET A 1 -5.76 48.02 -17.27
CA MET A 1 -6.93 47.88 -18.17
C MET A 1 -6.43 47.28 -19.48
N LEU A 2 -6.39 45.95 -19.59
CA LEU A 2 -6.25 45.19 -20.84
C LEU A 2 -6.55 43.72 -20.48
N CYS A 3 -7.65 43.22 -21.04
CA CYS A 3 -8.26 41.93 -20.74
C CYS A 3 -7.39 40.76 -21.22
N PHE A 4 -7.11 39.81 -20.32
CA PHE A 4 -6.74 38.45 -20.69
C PHE A 4 -8.01 37.59 -20.72
N LEU A 5 -8.47 37.28 -21.92
CA LEU A 5 -9.49 36.25 -22.17
C LEU A 5 -8.84 34.88 -21.98
N LEU A 6 -9.18 34.22 -20.87
CA LEU A 6 -8.95 32.79 -20.65
C LEU A 6 -9.83 32.01 -21.62
N ILE A 7 -9.23 31.42 -22.64
CA ILE A 7 -9.87 30.42 -23.49
C ILE A 7 -9.77 29.09 -22.73
N PHE A 8 -10.80 28.77 -21.96
CA PHE A 8 -11.06 27.39 -21.55
C PHE A 8 -11.44 26.61 -22.81
N PRO A 9 -10.82 25.45 -23.11
CA PRO A 9 -11.40 24.57 -24.10
C PRO A 9 -12.73 24.07 -23.53
N THR A 10 -13.82 24.43 -24.21
CA THR A 10 -15.14 23.85 -24.01
C THR A 10 -15.07 22.36 -24.34
N VAL A 11 -14.71 21.55 -23.35
CA VAL A 11 -14.97 20.12 -23.36
C VAL A 11 -16.48 19.98 -23.25
N ILE A 12 -17.09 19.45 -24.30
CA ILE A 12 -18.52 19.11 -24.33
C ILE A 12 -18.72 18.09 -23.21
N TRP A 13 -19.39 18.52 -22.13
CA TRP A 13 -19.95 17.62 -21.13
C TRP A 13 -20.93 16.69 -21.88
N ALA A 14 -20.51 15.47 -22.19
CA ALA A 14 -21.46 14.44 -22.56
C ALA A 14 -22.41 14.29 -21.36
N LEU A 15 -23.69 14.62 -21.55
CA LEU A 15 -24.72 14.42 -20.55
C LEU A 15 -24.61 12.98 -20.02
N PRO A 16 -24.68 12.76 -18.69
CA PRO A 16 -24.70 11.41 -18.16
C PRO A 16 -25.88 10.66 -18.79
N PRO A 17 -25.69 9.39 -19.20
CA PRO A 17 -26.79 8.61 -19.74
C PRO A 17 -27.93 8.56 -18.71
N SER A 18 -29.16 8.70 -19.19
CA SER A 18 -30.39 8.57 -18.40
C SER A 18 -30.32 7.32 -17.51
N PRO A 19 -30.78 7.38 -16.24
CA PRO A 19 -30.84 6.22 -15.35
C PRO A 19 -31.70 5.06 -15.88
N ASN A 20 -32.43 5.26 -16.99
CA ASN A 20 -33.25 4.24 -17.66
C ASN A 20 -32.65 3.77 -19.01
N ALA A 21 -31.36 4.01 -19.28
CA ALA A 21 -30.75 3.68 -20.58
C ALA A 21 -30.78 2.17 -20.96
N ILE A 22 -31.09 1.27 -20.03
CA ILE A 22 -31.14 -0.18 -20.26
C ILE A 22 -32.54 -0.65 -20.67
N ASP A 23 -33.62 0.10 -20.37
CA ASP A 23 -34.99 -0.29 -20.71
C ASP A 23 -35.25 -0.35 -22.24
N GLY A 24 -34.28 0.13 -23.04
CA GLY A 24 -34.29 0.05 -24.51
C GLY A 24 -33.30 -0.94 -25.14
N LEU A 25 -32.46 -1.64 -24.35
CA LEU A 25 -31.48 -2.60 -24.88
C LEU A 25 -32.10 -4.01 -24.93
N ALA A 26 -32.25 -4.56 -26.13
CA ALA A 26 -32.80 -5.91 -26.32
C ALA A 26 -31.91 -6.99 -25.65
N MET A 27 -32.38 -7.56 -24.55
CA MET A 27 -31.75 -8.73 -23.93
C MET A 27 -31.84 -9.93 -24.87
N GLY A 28 -30.78 -10.74 -24.93
CA GLY A 28 -30.83 -11.98 -25.71
C GLY A 28 -29.77 -12.98 -25.29
N PRO A 29 -29.85 -14.22 -25.81
CA PRO A 29 -28.90 -15.27 -25.46
C PRO A 29 -27.48 -14.88 -25.86
N CYS A 30 -26.52 -15.28 -25.04
CA CYS A 30 -25.10 -15.17 -25.37
C CYS A 30 -24.74 -16.17 -26.48
N GLY A 31 -23.79 -15.79 -27.35
CA GLY A 31 -23.25 -16.71 -28.35
C GLY A 31 -22.51 -17.88 -27.68
N SER A 32 -22.25 -18.96 -28.42
CA SER A 32 -21.67 -20.21 -27.87
C SER A 32 -20.29 -20.06 -27.19
N GLN A 33 -19.60 -18.94 -27.37
CA GLN A 33 -18.30 -18.62 -26.77
C GLN A 33 -18.39 -17.69 -25.55
N PHE A 34 -19.60 -17.24 -25.18
CA PHE A 34 -19.81 -16.24 -24.15
C PHE A 34 -20.80 -16.75 -23.10
N ALA A 35 -20.57 -16.41 -21.84
CA ALA A 35 -21.48 -16.71 -20.75
C ALA A 35 -22.08 -15.41 -20.21
N CYS A 36 -23.34 -15.48 -19.76
CA CYS A 36 -23.97 -14.35 -19.11
C CYS A 36 -23.44 -14.22 -17.67
N LYS A 37 -22.80 -13.10 -17.35
CA LYS A 37 -22.23 -12.85 -16.03
C LYS A 37 -22.59 -11.46 -15.52
N PRO A 38 -22.69 -11.26 -14.19
CA PRO A 38 -22.75 -9.94 -13.59
C PRO A 38 -21.64 -9.03 -14.13
N THR A 39 -21.93 -7.75 -14.31
CA THR A 39 -20.98 -6.78 -14.89
C THR A 39 -19.63 -6.78 -14.18
N SER A 40 -19.61 -6.92 -12.85
CA SER A 40 -18.38 -7.01 -12.05
C SER A 40 -17.48 -8.19 -12.44
N GLN A 41 -18.04 -9.30 -12.91
CA GLN A 41 -17.29 -10.48 -13.35
C GLN A 41 -16.77 -10.37 -14.78
N CYS A 42 -17.17 -9.34 -15.53
CA CYS A 42 -16.66 -9.06 -16.87
C CYS A 42 -15.58 -7.96 -16.87
N SER A 43 -15.16 -7.47 -15.71
CA SER A 43 -14.16 -6.41 -15.51
C SER A 43 -12.86 -6.60 -16.31
N ILE A 44 -12.34 -7.83 -16.36
CA ILE A 44 -11.09 -8.19 -17.05
C ILE A 44 -11.15 -7.95 -18.57
N TRP A 45 -12.36 -7.98 -19.14
CA TRP A 45 -12.62 -7.83 -20.56
C TRP A 45 -12.99 -6.39 -20.94
N TYR A 46 -13.05 -5.47 -19.98
CA TYR A 46 -13.60 -4.13 -20.20
C TYR A 46 -12.89 -3.35 -21.31
N ALA A 47 -11.55 -3.43 -21.38
CA ALA A 47 -10.76 -2.78 -22.43
C ALA A 47 -11.03 -3.33 -23.84
N GLU A 48 -11.60 -4.53 -23.95
CA GLU A 48 -11.90 -5.20 -25.22
C GLU A 48 -13.38 -5.07 -25.62
N PHE A 49 -14.23 -4.45 -24.79
CA PHE A 49 -15.63 -4.19 -25.11
C PHE A 49 -15.85 -3.39 -26.41
N PRO A 50 -14.96 -2.49 -26.86
CA PRO A 50 -15.08 -1.88 -28.19
C PRO A 50 -14.91 -2.89 -29.35
N ILE A 51 -14.22 -4.01 -29.11
CA ILE A 51 -13.95 -5.07 -30.10
C ILE A 51 -15.12 -6.05 -30.18
N PHE A 52 -15.70 -6.40 -29.02
CA PHE A 52 -16.95 -7.14 -28.92
C PHE A 52 -17.95 -6.35 -28.06
N PRO A 53 -18.88 -5.58 -28.67
CA PRO A 53 -19.83 -4.80 -27.89
C PRO A 53 -20.60 -5.73 -26.95
N PRO A 54 -20.52 -5.52 -25.63
CA PRO A 54 -21.01 -6.49 -24.66
C PRO A 54 -22.54 -6.53 -24.77
N LYS A 55 -23.08 -7.70 -25.10
CA LYS A 55 -24.53 -7.89 -25.23
C LYS A 55 -25.15 -8.05 -23.83
N PRO A 56 -26.14 -7.24 -23.44
CA PRO A 56 -26.85 -7.42 -22.17
C PRO A 56 -27.57 -8.76 -22.11
N CYS A 57 -27.55 -9.37 -20.93
CA CYS A 57 -28.14 -10.68 -20.68
C CYS A 57 -28.63 -10.80 -19.23
N SER A 58 -29.46 -11.81 -18.96
CA SER A 58 -29.87 -12.21 -17.62
C SER A 58 -29.46 -13.65 -17.35
N ASP A 59 -28.92 -13.92 -16.17
CA ASP A 59 -28.67 -15.28 -15.71
C ASP A 59 -29.95 -15.96 -15.20
N LEU A 60 -29.86 -17.26 -14.90
CA LEU A 60 -30.99 -18.07 -14.38
C LEU A 60 -31.48 -17.63 -12.99
N ARG A 61 -30.71 -16.81 -12.27
CA ARG A 61 -31.03 -16.27 -10.96
C ARG A 61 -31.55 -14.83 -11.05
N GLY A 62 -31.79 -14.32 -12.26
CA GLY A 62 -32.30 -12.98 -12.52
C GLY A 62 -31.26 -11.87 -12.41
N ALA A 63 -29.97 -12.19 -12.22
CA ALA A 63 -28.91 -11.19 -12.23
C ALA A 63 -28.69 -10.70 -13.67
N ILE A 64 -28.62 -9.38 -13.83
CA ILE A 64 -28.40 -8.75 -15.14
C ILE A 64 -26.91 -8.44 -15.27
N GLY A 65 -26.37 -8.70 -16.45
CA GLY A 65 -25.02 -8.29 -16.78
C GLY A 65 -24.76 -8.40 -18.27
N PHE A 66 -23.56 -8.88 -18.63
CA PHE A 66 -23.11 -8.88 -20.01
C PHE A 66 -22.59 -10.25 -20.43
N CYS A 67 -22.74 -10.54 -21.73
CA CYS A 67 -22.09 -11.67 -22.37
C CYS A 67 -20.59 -11.35 -22.50
N CYS A 68 -19.76 -11.97 -21.65
CA CYS A 68 -18.31 -11.90 -21.76
C CYS A 68 -17.72 -13.32 -21.85
N PRO A 69 -16.52 -13.48 -22.43
CA PRO A 69 -15.90 -14.78 -22.54
C PRO A 69 -15.71 -15.44 -21.17
N ASP A 70 -15.69 -16.77 -21.15
CA ASP A 70 -15.16 -17.45 -19.99
C ASP A 70 -13.70 -17.13 -19.80
N VAL A 71 -13.30 -17.04 -18.53
CA VAL A 71 -11.89 -16.90 -18.19
C VAL A 71 -11.27 -18.26 -18.53
N VAL A 72 -10.68 -18.34 -19.72
CA VAL A 72 -9.90 -19.52 -20.12
C VAL A 72 -8.61 -19.45 -19.34
N HIS A 73 -8.59 -20.12 -18.19
CA HIS A 73 -7.36 -20.38 -17.48
C HIS A 73 -6.54 -21.34 -18.34
N VAL A 74 -5.68 -20.78 -19.20
CA VAL A 74 -4.58 -21.56 -19.75
C VAL A 74 -3.87 -22.14 -18.54
N ARG A 75 -3.67 -23.47 -18.49
CA ARG A 75 -2.69 -24.07 -17.59
C ARG A 75 -1.35 -23.47 -17.98
N SER A 76 -1.08 -22.26 -17.50
CA SER A 76 0.16 -21.59 -17.75
C SER A 76 1.22 -22.54 -17.22
N THR A 77 2.21 -22.82 -18.06
CA THR A 77 3.56 -23.14 -17.61
C THR A 77 3.85 -22.38 -16.32
N ALA A 78 4.35 -23.06 -15.28
CA ALA A 78 4.62 -22.51 -13.95
C ALA A 78 4.93 -21.01 -14.00
N ILE A 79 4.17 -20.18 -13.29
CA ILE A 79 4.37 -18.72 -13.26
C ILE A 79 5.86 -18.49 -13.06
N LYS A 80 6.49 -17.87 -14.05
CA LYS A 80 7.90 -17.51 -13.94
C LYS A 80 7.97 -16.25 -13.11
N TYR A 81 7.96 -16.44 -11.80
CA TYR A 81 8.44 -15.45 -10.86
C TYR A 81 9.79 -14.93 -11.36
N PRO A 82 10.04 -13.60 -11.34
CA PRO A 82 11.38 -13.07 -11.56
C PRO A 82 12.36 -13.89 -10.72
N GLU A 83 13.38 -14.46 -11.37
CA GLU A 83 14.37 -15.25 -10.64
C GLU A 83 15.05 -14.31 -9.65
N ILE A 84 14.71 -14.43 -8.37
CA ILE A 84 15.46 -13.78 -7.29
C ILE A 84 16.89 -14.27 -7.48
N PRO A 85 17.86 -13.40 -7.77
CA PRO A 85 19.22 -13.81 -8.03
C PRO A 85 19.72 -14.56 -6.80
N LYS A 86 19.76 -15.90 -6.88
CA LYS A 86 20.32 -16.70 -5.78
C LYS A 86 21.77 -16.30 -5.68
N ILE A 87 22.17 -15.76 -4.53
CA ILE A 87 23.59 -15.48 -4.26
C ILE A 87 24.30 -16.84 -4.30
N ARG A 88 24.89 -17.17 -5.46
CA ARG A 88 25.40 -18.52 -5.73
C ARG A 88 26.59 -18.85 -4.84
N LEU A 89 27.38 -17.83 -4.49
CA LEU A 89 28.54 -17.90 -3.60
C LEU A 89 28.59 -16.61 -2.79
N LEU A 90 28.62 -16.73 -1.46
CA LEU A 90 28.88 -15.59 -0.58
C LEU A 90 30.33 -15.13 -0.82
N PRO A 91 30.59 -13.82 -0.86
CA PRO A 91 31.95 -13.31 -0.88
C PRO A 91 32.74 -13.86 0.31
N PRO A 92 33.97 -14.37 0.09
CA PRO A 92 34.74 -14.98 1.16
C PRO A 92 35.09 -13.93 2.23
N VAL A 93 34.86 -14.30 3.50
CA VAL A 93 35.24 -13.53 4.68
C VAL A 93 36.25 -14.33 5.49
N GLN A 94 37.20 -13.64 6.13
CA GLN A 94 38.18 -14.27 7.01
C GLN A 94 37.46 -15.00 8.18
N PRO A 95 37.97 -16.15 8.66
CA PRO A 95 37.35 -16.85 9.78
C PRO A 95 37.21 -15.96 11.02
N VAL A 96 35.99 -15.84 11.53
CA VAL A 96 35.69 -15.05 12.74
C VAL A 96 35.79 -15.97 13.96
N SER A 97 36.73 -15.70 14.86
CA SER A 97 36.86 -16.50 16.08
C SER A 97 35.70 -16.21 17.05
N PRO A 98 35.32 -17.18 17.91
CA PRO A 98 34.28 -16.96 18.92
C PRO A 98 34.54 -15.74 19.81
N ALA A 99 35.81 -15.48 20.16
CA ALA A 99 36.19 -14.32 20.97
C ALA A 99 35.95 -12.97 20.25
N ILE A 100 36.20 -12.90 18.94
CA ILE A 100 35.90 -11.70 18.14
C ILE A 100 34.39 -11.50 18.05
N LEU A 101 33.64 -12.57 17.81
CA LEU A 101 32.19 -12.52 17.75
C LEU A 101 31.60 -12.06 19.09
N GLU A 102 32.09 -12.60 20.20
CA GLU A 102 31.68 -12.18 21.54
C GLU A 102 31.98 -10.69 21.81
N GLN A 103 33.21 -10.23 21.48
CA GLN A 103 33.60 -8.83 21.65
C GLN A 103 32.72 -7.89 20.84
N THR A 104 32.42 -8.23 19.59
CA THR A 104 31.60 -7.41 18.70
C THR A 104 30.13 -7.39 19.12
N SER A 105 29.57 -8.52 19.57
CA SER A 105 28.22 -8.58 20.16
C SER A 105 28.10 -7.71 21.43
N ARG A 106 29.12 -7.71 22.31
CA ARG A 106 29.13 -6.84 23.52
C ARG A 106 29.20 -5.36 23.14
N ALA A 107 30.01 -5.02 22.14
CA ALA A 107 30.10 -3.66 21.62
C ALA A 107 28.75 -3.18 21.04
N ALA A 108 28.06 -4.03 20.27
CA ALA A 108 26.76 -3.71 19.70
C ALA A 108 25.68 -3.43 20.78
N ARG A 109 25.68 -4.19 21.88
CA ARG A 109 24.81 -3.91 23.03
C ARG A 109 25.14 -2.57 23.70
N THR A 110 26.43 -2.24 23.78
CA THR A 110 26.88 -0.94 24.31
C THR A 110 26.44 0.21 23.41
N ASP A 111 26.47 0.03 22.09
CA ASP A 111 26.02 1.03 21.11
C ASP A 111 24.53 1.36 21.29
N LEU A 112 23.69 0.34 21.55
CA LEU A 112 22.27 0.54 21.82
C LEU A 112 22.03 1.28 23.16
N LEU A 113 22.82 0.99 24.20
CA LEU A 113 22.75 1.72 25.46
C LEU A 113 23.18 3.18 25.31
N HIS A 114 24.22 3.44 24.51
CA HIS A 114 24.65 4.80 24.19
C HIS A 114 23.57 5.58 23.43
N MET A 115 22.76 4.93 22.58
CA MET A 115 21.62 5.57 21.92
C MET A 115 20.65 6.19 22.93
N ASN A 116 20.31 5.46 24.00
CA ASN A 116 19.41 5.97 25.05
C ASN A 116 19.99 7.23 25.73
N ILE A 117 21.31 7.29 25.94
CA ILE A 117 21.99 8.46 26.52
C ILE A 117 21.90 9.66 25.57
N ILE A 118 22.09 9.44 24.26
CA ILE A 118 21.94 10.49 23.24
C ILE A 118 20.51 11.03 23.28
N GLU A 119 19.51 10.15 23.28
CA GLU A 119 18.10 10.55 23.31
C GLU A 119 17.72 11.30 24.59
N GLU A 120 18.23 10.89 25.75
CA GLU A 120 18.04 11.63 27.01
C GLU A 120 18.64 13.03 26.95
N ASN A 121 19.83 13.18 26.37
CA ASN A 121 20.49 14.48 26.19
C ASN A 121 19.71 15.39 25.24
N LEU A 122 19.26 14.86 24.09
CA LEU A 122 18.43 15.60 23.13
C LEU A 122 17.09 16.04 23.76
N SER A 123 16.48 15.16 24.56
CA SER A 123 15.27 15.46 25.31
C SER A 123 15.49 16.60 26.32
N ARG A 124 16.59 16.57 27.09
CA ARG A 124 16.95 17.65 28.03
C ARG A 124 17.18 18.98 27.34
N GLN A 125 17.71 18.97 26.12
CA GLN A 125 17.91 20.17 25.29
C GLN A 125 16.62 20.68 24.61
N GLN A 126 15.46 20.07 24.90
CA GLN A 126 14.17 20.41 24.30
C GLN A 126 14.17 20.35 22.76
N MET A 127 15.00 19.47 22.19
CA MET A 127 15.02 19.15 20.75
C MET A 127 13.84 18.24 20.40
N VAL A 128 12.62 18.73 20.66
CA VAL A 128 11.37 18.01 20.43
C VAL A 128 10.68 18.60 19.21
N MET A 129 10.24 17.71 18.33
CA MET A 129 9.48 18.07 17.13
C MET A 129 8.25 18.90 17.48
N SER A 130 8.07 20.02 16.78
CA SER A 130 6.94 20.93 17.03
C SER A 130 5.59 20.26 16.74
N PHE A 131 4.69 20.29 17.72
CA PHE A 131 3.33 19.77 17.58
C PHE A 131 2.58 20.49 16.43
N ASN A 132 1.80 19.75 15.64
CA ASN A 132 1.09 20.23 14.45
C ASN A 132 1.99 20.82 13.34
N SER A 133 3.28 20.53 13.34
CA SER A 133 4.13 20.77 12.16
C SER A 133 3.90 19.69 11.09
N MET A 134 4.26 19.99 9.84
CA MET A 134 4.28 19.00 8.75
C MET A 134 5.11 17.75 9.11
N ALA A 135 6.28 17.93 9.74
CA ALA A 135 7.15 16.86 10.24
C ALA A 135 6.43 15.97 11.26
N TRP A 136 5.63 16.59 12.13
CA TRP A 136 4.88 15.91 13.16
C TRP A 136 3.75 15.05 12.59
N ALA A 137 3.00 15.57 11.63
CA ALA A 137 1.95 14.84 10.92
C ALA A 137 2.51 13.62 10.16
N HIS A 138 3.59 13.81 9.39
CA HIS A 138 4.26 12.71 8.69
C HIS A 138 4.81 11.65 9.65
N SER A 139 5.50 12.06 10.72
CA SER A 139 6.04 11.13 11.74
C SER A 139 4.95 10.40 12.54
N THR A 140 3.74 10.95 12.60
CA THR A 140 2.59 10.32 13.27
C THR A 140 1.95 9.27 12.38
N ASN A 141 1.86 9.52 11.07
CA ASN A 141 1.41 8.54 10.08
C ASN A 141 2.40 7.38 9.88
N MET A 142 3.64 7.49 10.38
CA MET A 142 4.68 6.45 10.31
C MET A 142 5.02 5.86 11.69
N ALA A 143 4.13 6.01 12.67
CA ALA A 143 4.39 5.62 14.05
C ALA A 143 4.57 4.09 14.21
N PRO A 144 5.58 3.63 14.98
CA PRO A 144 5.69 2.23 15.34
C PRO A 144 4.61 1.83 16.35
N LEU A 145 4.10 0.61 16.20
CA LEU A 145 3.46 -0.13 17.27
C LEU A 145 4.48 -0.40 18.37
N GLU A 146 4.02 -0.51 19.63
CA GLU A 146 4.91 -0.77 20.77
C GLU A 146 5.77 -2.02 20.57
N MET A 147 5.17 -3.09 20.04
CA MET A 147 5.84 -4.34 19.70
C MET A 147 6.88 -4.22 18.57
N ALA A 148 6.72 -3.27 17.65
CA ALA A 148 7.69 -3.02 16.56
C ALA A 148 9.01 -2.50 17.11
N ARG A 149 8.98 -1.70 18.19
CA ARG A 149 10.21 -1.22 18.83
C ARG A 149 11.10 -2.34 19.32
N VAL A 150 10.53 -3.34 19.98
CA VAL A 150 11.28 -4.48 20.52
C VAL A 150 12.01 -5.24 19.40
N GLN A 151 11.34 -5.44 18.26
CA GLN A 151 11.97 -6.09 17.10
C GLN A 151 13.02 -5.19 16.44
N GLY A 152 12.78 -3.88 16.38
CA GLY A 152 13.75 -2.89 15.91
C GLY A 152 15.05 -2.90 16.70
N ASP A 153 14.95 -2.91 18.03
CA ASP A 153 16.11 -2.95 18.93
C ASP A 153 16.92 -4.24 18.73
N ARG A 154 16.25 -5.39 18.59
CA ARG A 154 16.90 -6.67 18.28
C ARG A 154 17.64 -6.66 16.95
N ALA A 155 17.02 -6.09 15.91
CA ALA A 155 17.62 -5.95 14.60
C ALA A 155 18.85 -5.03 14.61
N LEU A 156 18.77 -3.91 15.34
CA LEU A 156 19.90 -2.98 15.51
C LEU A 156 21.10 -3.64 16.17
N LEU A 157 20.90 -4.56 17.12
CA LEU A 157 22.02 -5.31 17.72
C LEU A 157 22.79 -6.12 16.66
N VAL A 158 22.09 -6.80 15.75
CA VAL A 158 22.72 -7.59 14.68
C VAL A 158 23.44 -6.68 13.68
N VAL A 159 22.79 -5.60 13.26
CA VAL A 159 23.37 -4.62 12.31
C VAL A 159 24.60 -3.92 12.89
N ASN A 160 24.54 -3.48 14.15
CA ASN A 160 25.68 -2.85 14.81
C ASN A 160 26.84 -3.83 14.97
N ALA A 161 26.56 -5.10 15.33
CA ALA A 161 27.60 -6.13 15.39
C ALA A 161 28.24 -6.38 14.03
N ALA A 162 27.45 -6.43 12.96
CA ALA A 162 27.94 -6.58 11.59
C ALA A 162 28.85 -5.41 11.16
N ARG A 163 28.46 -4.16 11.46
CA ARG A 163 29.31 -2.97 11.20
C ARG A 163 30.62 -3.00 11.99
N ARG A 164 30.56 -3.38 13.27
CA ARG A 164 31.77 -3.55 14.12
C ARG A 164 32.70 -4.63 13.56
N LEU A 165 32.15 -5.73 13.03
CA LEU A 165 32.92 -6.77 12.35
C LEU A 165 33.53 -6.26 11.04
N GLN A 166 32.77 -5.53 10.23
CA GLN A 166 33.26 -4.90 9.01
C GLN A 166 34.48 -4.01 9.30
N ASP A 167 34.39 -3.13 10.29
CA ASP A 167 35.50 -2.24 10.68
C ASP A 167 36.73 -3.02 11.14
N ARG A 168 36.51 -4.02 12.01
CA ARG A 168 37.59 -4.82 12.59
C ARG A 168 38.33 -5.65 11.55
N LEU A 169 37.59 -6.25 10.62
CA LEU A 169 38.13 -7.15 9.59
C LEU A 169 38.46 -6.42 8.28
N ARG A 170 38.16 -5.11 8.19
CA ARG A 170 38.34 -4.26 7.01
C ARG A 170 37.66 -4.84 5.76
N LEU A 171 36.41 -5.27 5.92
CA LEU A 171 35.63 -5.88 4.84
C LEU A 171 35.16 -4.82 3.83
N SER A 172 35.15 -5.18 2.54
CA SER A 172 34.44 -4.38 1.53
C SER A 172 32.93 -4.34 1.83
N PRO A 173 32.18 -3.36 1.29
CA PRO A 173 30.73 -3.34 1.41
C PRO A 173 30.05 -4.65 0.97
N GLU A 174 30.52 -5.25 -0.12
CA GLU A 174 29.99 -6.53 -0.60
C GLU A 174 30.27 -7.68 0.38
N GLN A 175 31.50 -7.77 0.93
CA GLN A 175 31.86 -8.75 1.96
C GLN A 175 31.08 -8.55 3.26
N ALA A 176 30.82 -7.30 3.63
CA ALA A 176 30.08 -6.94 4.83
C ALA A 176 28.59 -7.28 4.71
N GLY A 177 27.95 -6.90 3.61
CA GLY A 177 26.53 -7.15 3.39
C GLY A 177 26.17 -8.60 3.08
N LEU A 178 26.97 -9.25 2.22
CA LEU A 178 26.71 -10.61 1.76
C LEU A 178 27.55 -11.65 2.51
N GLY A 179 28.85 -11.42 2.62
CA GLY A 179 29.80 -12.38 3.19
C GLY A 179 29.52 -12.71 4.66
N LEU A 180 29.13 -11.72 5.48
CA LEU A 180 28.80 -11.91 6.89
C LEU A 180 27.56 -12.78 7.11
N GLN A 181 26.73 -13.04 6.09
CA GLN A 181 25.59 -13.96 6.19
C GLN A 181 26.01 -15.40 6.46
N ALA A 182 27.30 -15.74 6.31
CA ALA A 182 27.84 -17.02 6.76
C ALA A 182 27.76 -17.19 8.29
N ILE A 183 27.66 -16.11 9.06
CA ILE A 183 27.64 -16.13 10.53
C ILE A 183 26.20 -16.30 11.03
N ASP A 184 25.99 -17.34 11.84
CA ASP A 184 24.72 -17.64 12.51
C ASP A 184 24.66 -16.92 13.86
N THR A 185 23.67 -16.05 14.07
CA THR A 185 23.54 -15.26 15.30
C THR A 185 23.24 -16.13 16.52
N ARG A 186 22.68 -17.33 16.34
CA ARG A 186 22.42 -18.30 17.42
C ARG A 186 23.68 -18.87 18.06
N LEU A 187 24.83 -18.73 17.38
CA LEU A 187 26.13 -19.18 17.88
C LEU A 187 26.90 -18.02 18.56
N SER A 188 26.21 -16.95 18.93
CA SER A 188 26.78 -15.73 19.50
C SER A 188 25.97 -15.23 20.69
N LEU A 189 26.45 -14.17 21.36
CA LEU A 189 25.68 -13.46 22.39
C LEU A 189 24.44 -12.70 21.84
N LEU A 190 24.05 -12.93 20.59
CA LEU A 190 22.87 -12.37 19.95
C LEU A 190 21.80 -13.44 19.66
N GLU A 191 21.88 -14.61 20.29
CA GLU A 191 20.89 -15.69 20.12
C GLU A 191 19.45 -15.23 20.42
N ASP A 192 19.28 -14.27 21.35
CA ASP A 192 18.01 -13.65 21.75
C ASP A 192 17.39 -12.73 20.69
N THR A 193 18.15 -12.40 19.64
CA THR A 193 17.67 -11.62 18.48
C THR A 193 17.01 -12.49 17.42
N CYS A 194 17.30 -13.80 17.41
CA CYS A 194 16.74 -14.76 16.45
C CYS A 194 15.25 -15.00 16.77
N PRO A 195 14.32 -14.78 15.82
CA PRO A 195 12.89 -14.98 16.05
C PRO A 195 12.56 -16.45 16.39
N LEU A 196 11.71 -16.65 17.40
CA LEU A 196 11.17 -17.98 17.73
C LEU A 196 10.04 -18.34 16.77
N LEU A 197 10.10 -19.52 16.18
CA LEU A 197 9.05 -20.02 15.28
C LEU A 197 7.96 -20.75 16.09
N PRO A 198 6.68 -20.38 15.95
CA PRO A 198 5.60 -21.07 16.62
C PRO A 198 5.34 -22.45 16.02
N ALA A 199 4.85 -23.38 16.84
CA ALA A 199 4.28 -24.63 16.36
C ALA A 199 2.90 -24.38 15.74
N CYS A 200 2.66 -24.89 14.53
CA CYS A 200 1.46 -24.59 13.76
C CYS A 200 0.55 -25.81 13.60
N LEU A 201 -0.75 -25.59 13.72
CA LEU A 201 -1.80 -26.56 13.40
C LEU A 201 -2.65 -26.04 12.24
N PRO A 202 -3.20 -26.92 11.40
CA PRO A 202 -4.12 -26.52 10.33
C PRO A 202 -5.48 -26.12 10.94
N ILE A 203 -5.58 -24.87 11.37
CA ILE A 203 -6.80 -24.30 11.95
C ILE A 203 -7.62 -23.54 10.91
N LYS A 204 -8.92 -23.37 11.20
CA LYS A 204 -9.90 -22.74 10.31
C LYS A 204 -9.70 -21.24 10.14
N TYR A 205 -9.28 -20.54 11.18
CA TYR A 205 -9.18 -19.07 11.16
C TYR A 205 -7.74 -18.62 11.17
N ARG A 206 -7.46 -17.53 10.44
CA ARG A 206 -6.15 -16.90 10.41
C ARG A 206 -5.82 -16.29 11.78
N SER A 207 -4.58 -16.39 12.21
CA SER A 207 -4.02 -15.57 13.29
C SER A 207 -4.16 -14.08 12.98
N PHE A 208 -4.01 -13.23 14.00
CA PHE A 208 -4.05 -11.76 13.79
C PHE A 208 -2.73 -11.21 13.26
N ASP A 209 -1.62 -11.85 13.60
CA ASP A 209 -0.28 -11.47 13.17
C ASP A 209 0.18 -12.21 11.90
N GLY A 210 -0.69 -13.01 11.27
CA GLY A 210 -0.37 -13.73 10.03
C GLY A 210 0.49 -14.99 10.22
N THR A 211 0.96 -15.30 11.43
CA THR A 211 1.71 -16.52 11.71
C THR A 211 0.92 -17.79 11.40
N CYS A 212 1.62 -18.88 11.08
CA CYS A 212 1.02 -20.18 10.75
C CYS A 212 0.13 -20.18 9.50
N ASN A 213 0.24 -19.16 8.63
CA ASN A 213 -0.29 -19.27 7.26
C ASN A 213 0.38 -20.44 6.54
N ASN A 214 1.69 -20.36 6.40
CA ASN A 214 2.52 -21.46 5.94
C ASN A 214 2.84 -22.38 7.12
N LEU A 215 2.51 -23.66 7.01
CA LEU A 215 2.71 -24.64 8.09
C LEU A 215 4.16 -25.12 8.21
N ARG A 216 4.96 -25.00 7.14
CA ARG A 216 6.38 -25.36 7.12
C ARG A 216 7.29 -24.20 7.50
N GLN A 217 6.88 -22.98 7.15
CA GLN A 217 7.58 -21.73 7.43
C GLN A 217 6.65 -20.77 8.19
N PRO A 218 6.44 -20.99 9.51
CA PRO A 218 5.41 -20.30 10.30
C PRO A 218 5.40 -18.77 10.29
N SER A 219 6.54 -18.15 10.02
CA SER A 219 6.75 -16.69 10.03
C SER A 219 6.62 -16.03 8.66
N TRP A 220 6.46 -16.79 7.57
CA TRP A 220 6.29 -16.20 6.25
C TRP A 220 4.99 -15.38 6.18
N GLY A 221 5.15 -14.08 5.90
CA GLY A 221 4.08 -13.10 5.82
C GLY A 221 3.56 -12.59 7.18
N SER A 222 4.21 -12.92 8.30
CA SER A 222 3.77 -12.45 9.61
C SER A 222 4.10 -10.97 9.84
N ALA A 223 3.32 -10.30 10.69
CA ALA A 223 3.60 -8.95 11.15
C ALA A 223 4.93 -8.86 11.91
N LEU A 224 5.52 -7.66 11.89
CA LEU A 224 6.82 -7.33 12.52
C LEU A 224 8.00 -8.09 11.90
N SER A 225 7.82 -8.70 10.73
CA SER A 225 8.88 -9.38 10.01
C SER A 225 9.53 -8.47 8.96
N ALA A 226 10.66 -8.91 8.41
CA ALA A 226 11.37 -8.19 7.37
C ALA A 226 10.58 -8.20 6.05
N LEU A 227 10.68 -7.12 5.29
CA LEU A 227 10.35 -7.13 3.87
C LEU A 227 11.32 -8.07 3.14
N GLU A 228 10.81 -8.84 2.18
CA GLU A 228 11.62 -9.65 1.29
C GLU A 228 12.32 -8.77 0.23
N ARG A 229 13.23 -9.34 -0.55
CA ARG A 229 13.91 -8.60 -1.62
C ARG A 229 13.93 -9.33 -2.95
N LEU A 230 13.64 -8.60 -4.02
CA LEU A 230 13.87 -9.06 -5.39
C LEU A 230 15.37 -9.01 -5.74
N ALA A 231 16.12 -8.10 -5.12
CA ALA A 231 17.56 -7.95 -5.30
C ALA A 231 18.27 -7.66 -3.97
N PRO A 232 19.52 -8.13 -3.77
CA PRO A 232 20.32 -7.72 -2.62
C PRO A 232 20.41 -6.17 -2.53
N PRO A 233 20.36 -5.59 -1.32
CA PRO A 233 20.39 -4.15 -1.15
C PRO A 233 21.76 -3.57 -1.51
N GLN A 234 21.75 -2.32 -1.95
CA GLN A 234 22.92 -1.49 -2.18
C GLN A 234 22.97 -0.38 -1.12
N TYR A 235 23.56 -0.69 0.03
CA TYR A 235 23.95 0.31 1.03
C TYR A 235 25.37 0.80 0.77
N ASP A 236 25.69 2.04 1.14
CA ASP A 236 27.02 2.63 0.92
C ASP A 236 28.13 1.86 1.66
N ASP A 237 27.85 1.40 2.89
CA ASP A 237 28.72 0.51 3.69
C ASP A 237 28.41 -0.98 3.44
N GLY A 238 27.42 -1.29 2.60
CA GLY A 238 26.93 -2.64 2.35
C GLY A 238 26.07 -3.23 3.47
N ILE A 239 25.92 -2.54 4.61
CA ILE A 239 25.15 -3.04 5.76
C ILE A 239 23.91 -2.18 6.03
N TRP A 240 24.09 -0.88 6.27
CA TRP A 240 23.03 -0.01 6.75
C TRP A 240 23.13 1.43 6.30
N ASP A 241 24.29 1.96 5.93
CA ASP A 241 24.42 3.36 5.54
C ASP A 241 23.63 3.63 4.24
N PRO A 242 22.74 4.65 4.22
CA PRO A 242 21.84 4.86 3.09
C PRO A 242 22.58 5.00 1.77
N LYS A 243 21.92 4.59 0.69
CA LYS A 243 22.45 4.66 -0.68
C LYS A 243 22.52 6.11 -1.15
N ILE A 244 23.62 6.80 -0.87
CA ILE A 244 23.86 8.16 -1.37
C ILE A 244 24.94 8.16 -2.45
N ARG A 245 25.59 7.02 -2.68
CA ARG A 245 26.59 6.83 -3.74
C ARG A 245 26.27 5.64 -4.62
N ASN A 246 26.78 5.70 -5.84
CA ASN A 246 26.90 4.54 -6.72
C ASN A 246 28.34 4.49 -7.25
N MET A 247 29.01 3.34 -7.08
CA MET A 247 30.43 3.17 -7.44
C MET A 247 31.34 4.31 -6.92
N GLY A 248 31.13 4.74 -5.66
CA GLY A 248 31.90 5.79 -4.99
C GLY A 248 31.54 7.23 -5.35
N ARG A 249 30.65 7.45 -6.32
CA ARG A 249 30.20 8.78 -6.76
C ARG A 249 28.86 9.11 -6.15
N GLU A 250 28.65 10.37 -5.75
CA GLU A 250 27.38 10.82 -5.18
C GLU A 250 26.25 10.77 -6.21
N LEU A 251 25.09 10.27 -5.76
CA LEU A 251 23.83 10.33 -6.47
C LEU A 251 23.27 11.76 -6.44
N PRO A 252 22.48 12.16 -7.44
CA PRO A 252 21.90 13.51 -7.46
C PRO A 252 20.99 13.73 -6.25
N ASN A 253 20.93 14.98 -5.77
CA ASN A 253 20.00 15.38 -4.71
C ASN A 253 18.56 15.07 -5.13
N VAL A 254 17.78 14.39 -4.28
CA VAL A 254 16.44 13.92 -4.66
C VAL A 254 15.43 15.03 -4.89
N ARG A 255 15.58 16.19 -4.24
CA ARG A 255 14.72 17.34 -4.52
C ARG A 255 15.05 17.95 -5.88
N VAL A 256 16.31 17.90 -6.32
CA VAL A 256 16.71 18.27 -7.69
C VAL A 256 16.13 17.27 -8.70
N VAL A 257 16.24 15.96 -8.44
CA VAL A 257 15.60 14.92 -9.26
C VAL A 257 14.10 15.20 -9.40
N ARG A 258 13.40 15.42 -8.28
CA ARG A 258 11.98 15.77 -8.29
C ARG A 258 11.72 17.03 -9.11
N SER A 259 12.47 18.11 -8.90
CA SER A 259 12.21 19.41 -9.54
C SER A 259 12.45 19.39 -11.06
N ILE A 260 13.34 18.51 -11.53
CA ILE A 260 13.63 18.35 -12.96
C ILE A 260 12.65 17.36 -13.59
N LEU A 261 12.38 16.23 -12.94
CA LEU A 261 11.62 15.12 -13.53
C LEU A 261 10.11 15.32 -13.46
N VAL A 262 9.59 15.84 -12.35
CA VAL A 262 8.15 15.92 -12.04
C VAL A 262 7.62 17.33 -12.27
N THR A 263 6.42 17.39 -12.86
CA THR A 263 5.68 18.62 -13.13
C THR A 263 4.47 18.73 -12.19
N ASP A 264 4.30 19.88 -11.55
CA ASP A 264 3.20 20.14 -10.60
C ASP A 264 1.90 20.55 -11.34
N GLU A 265 1.44 19.72 -12.28
CA GLU A 265 0.26 19.98 -13.12
C GLU A 265 -0.72 18.79 -13.11
N ASN A 266 -1.97 19.03 -13.49
CA ASN A 266 -2.99 17.98 -13.60
C ASN A 266 -2.91 17.28 -14.96
N HIS A 267 -2.81 15.97 -14.94
CA HIS A 267 -2.95 15.08 -16.09
C HIS A 267 -3.94 13.95 -15.77
N PRO A 268 -5.27 14.18 -15.89
CA PRO A 268 -6.28 13.24 -15.42
C PRO A 268 -6.46 12.01 -16.34
N LYS A 269 -6.72 10.85 -15.73
CA LYS A 269 -7.11 9.61 -16.42
C LYS A 269 -8.64 9.52 -16.54
N VAL A 270 -9.17 9.91 -17.70
CA VAL A 270 -10.61 10.22 -17.88
C VAL A 270 -11.55 9.01 -17.97
N ASP A 271 -11.05 7.78 -18.10
CA ASP A 271 -11.86 6.54 -18.16
C ASP A 271 -11.97 5.82 -16.81
N MET A 272 -11.32 6.35 -15.77
CA MET A 272 -11.28 5.80 -14.42
C MET A 272 -11.94 6.74 -13.40
N THR A 273 -12.30 6.21 -12.24
CA THR A 273 -12.77 7.00 -11.09
C THR A 273 -11.67 7.09 -10.03
N HIS A 274 -11.76 8.10 -9.17
CA HIS A 274 -10.80 8.33 -8.11
C HIS A 274 -10.85 7.24 -7.02
N MET A 275 -11.90 6.43 -7.01
CA MET A 275 -12.00 5.20 -6.22
C MET A 275 -10.85 4.23 -6.52
N LEU A 276 -10.27 4.26 -7.73
CA LEU A 276 -9.10 3.44 -8.07
C LEU A 276 -7.90 3.79 -7.18
N MET A 277 -7.58 5.09 -7.05
CA MET A 277 -6.53 5.58 -6.15
C MET A 277 -6.85 5.20 -4.70
N GLN A 278 -8.10 5.45 -4.28
CA GLN A 278 -8.51 5.26 -2.90
C GLN A 278 -8.48 3.78 -2.47
N TRP A 279 -8.87 2.86 -3.34
CA TRP A 279 -8.80 1.42 -3.09
C TRP A 279 -7.36 0.92 -3.08
N GLY A 280 -6.50 1.44 -3.96
CA GLY A 280 -5.06 1.14 -3.93
C GLY A 280 -4.44 1.45 -2.57
N GLN A 281 -4.73 2.63 -2.01
CA GLN A 281 -4.29 3.00 -0.67
C GLN A 281 -4.90 2.11 0.42
N PHE A 282 -6.19 1.78 0.33
CA PHE A 282 -6.87 0.93 1.30
C PHE A 282 -6.25 -0.47 1.36
N VAL A 283 -5.91 -1.05 0.21
CA VAL A 283 -5.23 -2.34 0.10
C VAL A 283 -3.75 -2.25 0.51
N ASP A 284 -3.02 -1.19 0.15
CA ASP A 284 -1.65 -0.93 0.64
C ASP A 284 -1.61 -0.98 2.16
N HIS A 285 -2.57 -0.29 2.80
CA HIS A 285 -2.65 -0.21 4.25
C HIS A 285 -3.03 -1.54 4.92
N ASP A 286 -3.49 -2.55 4.17
CA ASP A 286 -3.70 -3.91 4.67
C ASP A 286 -2.40 -4.70 4.81
N MET A 287 -1.44 -4.43 3.91
CA MET A 287 -0.27 -5.28 3.69
C MET A 287 1.06 -4.61 4.03
N ILE A 288 1.13 -3.28 4.08
CA ILE A 288 2.38 -2.52 4.25
C ILE A 288 2.21 -1.45 5.30
N HIS A 289 3.06 -1.49 6.32
CA HIS A 289 3.39 -0.34 7.13
C HIS A 289 4.84 -0.46 7.60
N VAL A 290 5.72 0.38 7.07
CA VAL A 290 7.11 0.45 7.51
C VAL A 290 7.24 1.59 8.52
N PRO A 291 7.38 1.31 9.83
CA PRO A 291 7.47 2.39 10.81
C PRO A 291 8.83 3.09 10.77
N VAL A 292 8.90 4.30 11.33
CA VAL A 292 10.17 5.03 11.54
C VAL A 292 10.59 4.98 13.00
N PHE A 293 11.90 5.15 13.25
CA PHE A 293 12.41 5.22 14.62
C PHE A 293 11.78 6.38 15.41
N ARG A 294 11.59 6.14 16.70
CA ARG A 294 11.23 7.14 17.71
C ARG A 294 12.21 7.03 18.86
N THR A 295 12.27 8.07 19.68
CA THR A 295 13.09 8.05 20.90
C THR A 295 12.57 7.04 21.92
N ALA A 296 13.36 6.73 22.93
CA ALA A 296 13.01 5.79 24.01
C ALA A 296 11.75 6.22 24.79
N ASN A 297 11.41 7.51 24.84
CA ASN A 297 10.17 8.01 25.43
C ASN A 297 9.02 8.16 24.41
N GLN A 298 9.15 7.55 23.23
CA GLN A 298 8.19 7.55 22.11
C GLN A 298 7.93 8.92 21.48
N SER A 299 8.84 9.87 21.66
CA SER A 299 8.77 11.18 21.00
C SER A 299 9.26 11.08 19.54
N ASN A 300 8.72 11.96 18.70
CA ASN A 300 9.16 12.06 17.31
C ASN A 300 10.55 12.70 17.22
N ILE A 301 11.37 12.22 16.29
CA ILE A 301 12.75 12.67 16.07
C ILE A 301 12.78 13.82 15.06
N ASP A 302 13.39 14.93 15.44
CA ASP A 302 13.62 16.09 14.56
C ASP A 302 15.04 16.06 13.97
N CYS A 303 15.13 16.31 12.68
CA CYS A 303 16.34 16.32 11.87
C CYS A 303 16.59 17.70 11.24
N CYS A 304 15.60 18.59 11.31
CA CYS A 304 15.66 19.96 10.81
C CYS A 304 15.55 20.97 11.95
N THR A 305 16.18 22.12 11.80
CA THR A 305 16.00 23.23 12.74
C THR A 305 14.65 23.90 12.51
N ARG A 306 14.17 24.68 13.48
CA ARG A 306 12.88 25.40 13.36
C ARG A 306 12.91 26.43 12.23
N GLU A 307 14.09 26.98 11.96
CA GLU A 307 14.40 27.95 10.91
C GLU A 307 14.49 27.30 9.52
N GLY A 308 14.35 25.97 9.42
CA GLY A 308 14.36 25.25 8.15
C GLY A 308 15.74 24.78 7.70
N GLY A 309 16.77 24.88 8.55
CA GLY A 309 18.10 24.32 8.30
C GLY A 309 18.19 22.84 8.71
N ILE A 310 19.35 22.21 8.46
CA ILE A 310 19.61 20.86 8.95
C ILE A 310 20.28 20.94 10.33
N ILE A 311 19.83 20.17 11.32
CA ILE A 311 20.45 20.13 12.65
C ILE A 311 21.91 19.65 12.52
N PRO A 312 22.92 20.31 13.12
CA PRO A 312 24.31 19.86 13.07
C PRO A 312 24.51 18.41 13.57
N PRO A 313 25.42 17.61 12.97
CA PRO A 313 25.60 16.19 13.30
C PRO A 313 25.76 15.89 14.80
N GLU A 314 26.45 16.74 15.54
CA GLU A 314 26.71 16.61 16.98
C GLU A 314 25.47 16.79 17.86
N MET A 315 24.41 17.42 17.33
CA MET A 315 23.11 17.61 17.98
C MET A 315 21.99 16.83 17.26
N ARG A 316 22.33 16.04 16.24
CA ARG A 316 21.35 15.32 15.43
C ARG A 316 21.20 13.90 15.94
N HIS A 317 19.97 13.42 15.98
CA HIS A 317 19.70 12.02 16.28
C HIS A 317 20.36 11.10 15.23
N PRO A 318 21.01 9.98 15.62
CA PRO A 318 21.71 9.10 14.66
C PRO A 318 20.82 8.48 13.58
N HIS A 319 19.52 8.30 13.85
CA HIS A 319 18.52 7.83 12.87
C HIS A 319 17.98 8.93 11.94
N CYS A 320 18.51 10.15 12.00
CA CYS A 320 18.15 11.19 11.05
C CYS A 320 18.81 10.99 9.70
N PHE A 321 18.01 11.12 8.65
CA PHE A 321 18.49 11.13 7.27
C PHE A 321 17.77 12.25 6.51
N PRO A 322 18.00 13.53 6.86
CA PRO A 322 17.24 14.66 6.33
C PRO A 322 17.46 14.83 4.83
N ILE A 323 16.44 15.34 4.13
CA ILE A 323 16.55 15.71 2.73
C ILE A 323 17.07 17.16 2.66
N ASP A 324 18.23 17.33 2.05
CA ASP A 324 18.82 18.64 1.77
C ASP A 324 18.05 19.35 0.65
N ILE A 325 17.73 20.63 0.86
CA ILE A 325 17.01 21.45 -0.11
C ILE A 325 17.94 22.55 -0.63
N PRO A 326 18.26 22.53 -1.94
CA PRO A 326 19.15 23.53 -2.53
C PRO A 326 18.64 24.96 -2.36
N ALA A 327 19.56 25.91 -2.23
CA ALA A 327 19.19 27.31 -2.06
C ALA A 327 18.45 27.92 -3.26
N ASN A 328 18.70 27.39 -4.44
CA ASN A 328 18.05 27.75 -5.70
C ASN A 328 16.81 26.89 -6.01
N ASP A 329 16.31 26.09 -5.07
CA ASP A 329 15.04 25.38 -5.24
C ASP A 329 13.92 26.38 -5.58
N PRO A 330 13.10 26.15 -6.62
CA PRO A 330 12.14 27.15 -7.08
C PRO A 330 11.01 27.44 -6.08
N PHE A 331 10.66 26.48 -5.22
CA PHE A 331 9.53 26.60 -4.29
C PHE A 331 9.98 26.83 -2.84
N TYR A 332 10.85 25.97 -2.32
CA TYR A 332 11.37 26.03 -0.96
C TYR A 332 12.50 27.06 -0.80
N GLY A 333 13.25 27.31 -1.87
CA GLY A 333 14.38 28.24 -1.92
C GLY A 333 14.04 29.65 -1.40
N PRO A 334 13.04 30.32 -2.02
CA PRO A 334 12.55 31.64 -1.61
C PRO A 334 11.97 31.69 -0.20
N ARG A 335 11.55 30.56 0.35
CA ARG A 335 10.97 30.43 1.70
C ARG A 335 12.03 30.20 2.79
N GLY A 336 13.31 30.17 2.42
CA GLY A 336 14.42 29.92 3.34
C GLY A 336 14.50 28.46 3.83
N VAL A 337 13.74 27.54 3.23
CA VAL A 337 13.75 26.13 3.62
C VAL A 337 14.95 25.44 2.98
N ARG A 338 15.75 24.76 3.81
CA ARG A 338 16.97 24.04 3.43
C ARG A 338 16.94 22.57 3.87
N CYS A 339 15.89 22.14 4.57
CA CYS A 339 15.76 20.80 5.13
C CYS A 339 14.30 20.34 5.10
N LEU A 340 14.06 19.12 4.60
CA LEU A 340 12.83 18.38 4.86
C LEU A 340 13.14 17.22 5.83
N ASN A 341 12.39 17.18 6.92
CA ASN A 341 12.61 16.21 8.00
C ASN A 341 12.34 14.78 7.53
N PHE A 342 13.32 13.90 7.69
CA PHE A 342 13.21 12.49 7.35
C PHE A 342 13.97 11.63 8.35
N VAL A 343 13.27 10.65 8.90
CA VAL A 343 13.76 9.67 9.86
C VAL A 343 13.78 8.31 9.18
N ARG A 344 14.87 7.56 9.40
CA ARG A 344 15.06 6.25 8.80
C ARG A 344 13.99 5.25 9.23
N SER A 345 13.66 4.36 8.31
CA SER A 345 12.75 3.24 8.55
C SER A 345 13.34 2.29 9.60
N MET A 346 12.47 1.72 10.44
CA MET A 346 12.86 0.67 11.37
C MET A 346 13.16 -0.64 10.62
N ILE A 347 13.98 -1.46 11.25
CA ILE A 347 14.46 -2.73 10.71
C ILE A 347 13.95 -3.91 11.53
N ALA A 348 13.83 -5.08 10.91
CA ALA A 348 13.43 -6.32 11.56
C ALA A 348 14.59 -7.31 11.62
N PRO A 349 14.62 -8.20 12.63
CA PRO A 349 15.55 -9.31 12.64
C PRO A 349 15.29 -10.23 11.45
N ARG A 350 16.37 -10.75 10.85
CA ARG A 350 16.23 -11.72 9.76
C ARG A 350 15.68 -13.04 10.28
N LEU A 351 14.75 -13.63 9.53
CA LEU A 351 14.12 -14.92 9.88
C LEU A 351 15.11 -16.11 9.76
N ASP A 352 16.18 -15.97 8.99
CA ASP A 352 17.24 -16.97 8.82
C ASP A 352 18.35 -16.89 9.88
N CYS A 353 18.24 -15.93 10.81
CA CYS A 353 19.18 -15.71 11.91
C CYS A 353 20.64 -15.53 11.44
N ARG A 354 20.83 -14.86 10.31
CA ARG A 354 22.15 -14.50 9.77
C ARG A 354 22.52 -13.05 10.05
N MET A 355 23.81 -12.77 10.16
CA MET A 355 24.35 -11.39 10.15
C MET A 355 24.37 -10.83 8.72
N GLY A 356 24.60 -9.52 8.57
CA GLY A 356 24.77 -8.88 7.26
C GLY A 356 24.04 -7.55 7.19
N TYR A 357 23.51 -7.25 6.01
CA TYR A 357 22.75 -6.02 5.77
C TYR A 357 21.43 -5.95 6.55
N ALA A 358 20.96 -4.73 6.76
CA ALA A 358 19.72 -4.47 7.46
C ALA A 358 18.50 -4.68 6.55
N GLU A 359 17.40 -5.14 7.16
CA GLU A 359 16.13 -5.34 6.49
C GLU A 359 15.02 -4.53 7.13
N GLN A 360 14.29 -3.73 6.34
CA GLN A 360 13.20 -2.91 6.87
C GLN A 360 12.04 -3.78 7.34
N MET A 361 11.42 -3.36 8.44
CA MET A 361 10.30 -4.04 9.05
C MET A 361 8.98 -3.69 8.37
N ASN A 362 8.13 -4.68 8.16
CA ASN A 362 6.71 -4.48 7.99
C ASN A 362 5.97 -4.76 9.30
N GLN A 363 5.31 -3.76 9.89
CA GLN A 363 4.59 -3.96 11.16
C GLN A 363 3.17 -4.50 11.01
N LEU A 364 2.69 -4.69 9.78
CA LEU A 364 1.41 -5.34 9.46
C LEU A 364 1.64 -6.77 8.97
N THR A 365 0.56 -7.55 8.92
CA THR A 365 0.58 -8.80 8.15
C THR A 365 0.87 -8.50 6.69
N HIS A 366 1.55 -9.40 5.99
CA HIS A 366 1.88 -9.17 4.58
C HIS A 366 0.71 -9.54 3.66
N PHE A 367 -0.33 -10.16 4.20
CA PHE A 367 -1.46 -10.71 3.46
C PHE A 367 -2.54 -9.64 3.21
N ILE A 368 -3.40 -9.91 2.23
CA ILE A 368 -4.69 -9.21 2.11
C ILE A 368 -5.69 -9.94 2.99
N ASP A 369 -5.78 -9.58 4.26
CA ASP A 369 -6.59 -10.26 5.27
C ASP A 369 -7.45 -9.31 6.13
N ALA A 370 -7.58 -8.06 5.69
CA ALA A 370 -8.28 -6.99 6.39
C ALA A 370 -7.66 -6.63 7.75
N SER A 371 -6.36 -6.81 7.96
CA SER A 371 -5.61 -6.36 9.13
C SER A 371 -5.77 -4.85 9.38
N HIS A 372 -5.94 -4.03 8.34
CA HIS A 372 -6.22 -2.60 8.50
C HIS A 372 -7.58 -2.31 9.17
N ILE A 373 -8.51 -3.27 9.17
CA ILE A 373 -9.78 -3.20 9.90
C ILE A 373 -9.66 -3.87 11.27
N TYR A 374 -9.01 -5.03 11.35
CA TYR A 374 -9.01 -5.90 12.55
C TYR A 374 -7.79 -5.77 13.45
N GLY A 375 -6.71 -5.18 12.97
CA GLY A 375 -5.42 -5.04 13.64
C GLY A 375 -4.49 -6.24 13.45
N PRO A 376 -3.16 -6.02 13.46
CA PRO A 376 -2.15 -7.06 13.25
C PRO A 376 -1.80 -7.83 14.54
N SER A 377 -2.58 -7.71 15.62
CA SER A 377 -2.32 -8.42 16.87
C SER A 377 -3.60 -8.73 17.65
N PRO A 378 -3.61 -9.79 18.48
CA PRO A 378 -4.76 -10.10 19.32
C PRO A 378 -5.16 -8.95 20.25
N ALA A 379 -4.20 -8.17 20.76
CA ALA A 379 -4.47 -7.04 21.65
C ALA A 379 -5.20 -5.90 20.92
N ILE A 380 -4.76 -5.55 19.71
CA ILE A 380 -5.42 -4.53 18.89
C ILE A 380 -6.82 -5.01 18.50
N ALA A 381 -6.95 -6.24 18.02
CA ALA A 381 -8.24 -6.82 17.66
C ALA A 381 -9.22 -6.82 18.85
N ALA A 382 -8.78 -7.24 20.03
CA ALA A 382 -9.57 -7.18 21.25
C ALA A 382 -10.01 -5.76 21.60
N SER A 383 -9.15 -4.75 21.39
CA SER A 383 -9.48 -3.36 21.68
C SER A 383 -10.63 -2.83 20.79
N LEU A 384 -10.77 -3.37 19.58
CA LEU A 384 -11.76 -2.98 18.58
C LEU A 384 -13.08 -3.76 18.67
N ARG A 385 -13.10 -4.90 19.37
CA ARG A 385 -14.28 -5.77 19.48
C ARG A 385 -15.25 -5.32 20.57
N GLN A 386 -16.54 -5.53 20.32
CA GLN A 386 -17.59 -5.33 21.31
C GLN A 386 -17.72 -6.55 22.25
N PHE A 387 -17.28 -7.74 21.82
CA PHE A 387 -17.44 -9.02 22.52
C PHE A 387 -18.90 -9.42 22.81
N VAL A 388 -19.83 -8.86 22.02
CA VAL A 388 -21.24 -9.23 22.03
C VAL A 388 -21.71 -9.35 20.58
N GLY A 389 -22.33 -10.48 20.23
CA GLY A 389 -22.92 -10.72 18.90
C GLY A 389 -21.90 -10.83 17.76
N GLY A 390 -20.61 -11.02 18.08
CA GLY A 390 -19.52 -10.99 17.11
C GLY A 390 -19.19 -9.61 16.58
N LEU A 391 -19.72 -8.53 17.19
CA LEU A 391 -19.65 -7.18 16.66
C LEU A 391 -18.33 -6.48 16.94
N MET A 392 -17.97 -5.56 16.05
CA MET A 392 -16.95 -4.52 16.26
C MET A 392 -17.57 -3.31 16.96
N LYS A 393 -16.79 -2.65 17.82
CA LYS A 393 -17.18 -1.39 18.48
C LYS A 393 -17.45 -0.32 17.42
N ILE A 394 -18.42 0.53 17.73
CA ILE A 394 -18.77 1.71 16.94
C ILE A 394 -18.85 2.94 17.84
N SER A 395 -18.77 4.13 17.25
CA SER A 395 -19.28 5.36 17.84
C SER A 395 -20.51 5.80 17.06
N VAL A 396 -21.55 6.26 17.76
CA VAL A 396 -22.75 6.80 17.11
C VAL A 396 -22.61 8.32 17.03
N ILE A 397 -22.62 8.87 15.82
CA ILE A 397 -22.50 10.30 15.55
C ILE A 397 -23.69 10.72 14.71
N GLU A 398 -24.50 11.65 15.21
CA GLU A 398 -25.75 12.08 14.56
C GLU A 398 -26.66 10.89 14.16
N GLY A 399 -26.73 9.87 15.02
CA GLY A 399 -27.55 8.67 14.78
C GLY A 399 -26.96 7.63 13.83
N ARG A 400 -25.74 7.85 13.30
CA ARG A 400 -25.09 6.93 12.34
C ARG A 400 -23.89 6.20 12.97
N PRO A 401 -23.61 4.95 12.58
CA PRO A 401 -22.46 4.20 13.08
C PRO A 401 -21.17 4.60 12.36
N TYR A 402 -20.18 5.02 13.14
CA TYR A 402 -18.81 5.32 12.72
C TYR A 402 -17.81 4.44 13.47
N LEU A 403 -16.54 4.50 13.06
CA LEU A 403 -15.43 3.93 13.80
C LEU A 403 -15.39 4.42 15.26
N PRO A 404 -14.88 3.62 16.20
CA PRO A 404 -14.58 4.07 17.56
C PRO A 404 -13.71 5.32 17.57
N GLN A 405 -13.80 6.14 18.62
CA GLN A 405 -13.03 7.37 18.76
C GLN A 405 -11.97 7.29 19.86
N ASN A 406 -10.82 7.93 19.64
CA ASN A 406 -9.80 8.15 20.68
C ASN A 406 -9.57 9.65 20.91
N PRO A 407 -10.16 10.25 21.96
CA PRO A 407 -9.96 11.66 22.30
C PRO A 407 -8.52 12.04 22.71
N GLN A 408 -7.70 11.04 23.09
CA GLN A 408 -6.31 11.27 23.47
C GLN A 408 -5.35 11.21 22.28
N ALA A 409 -5.78 10.65 21.15
CA ALA A 409 -4.99 10.61 19.93
C ALA A 409 -4.68 12.04 19.47
N ARG A 410 -3.41 12.29 19.17
CA ARG A 410 -2.94 13.63 18.81
C ARG A 410 -2.88 13.84 17.29
N GLY A 411 -3.08 12.78 16.50
CA GLY A 411 -2.80 12.71 15.06
C GLY A 411 -3.69 13.56 14.17
N CYS A 412 -4.90 13.93 14.63
CA CYS A 412 -5.90 14.55 13.77
C CYS A 412 -6.06 16.05 14.04
N VAL A 413 -6.35 16.79 12.96
CA VAL A 413 -6.71 18.20 12.99
C VAL A 413 -8.07 18.39 13.68
N GLY A 414 -8.24 19.52 14.39
CA GLY A 414 -9.50 19.89 15.03
C GLY A 414 -9.67 19.41 16.48
N ARG A 415 -8.63 18.83 17.09
CA ARG A 415 -8.66 18.44 18.52
C ARG A 415 -8.96 19.60 19.47
N THR A 416 -8.46 20.80 19.17
CA THR A 416 -8.75 22.01 19.95
C THR A 416 -10.22 22.44 19.89
N ALA A 417 -10.97 21.94 18.89
CA ALA A 417 -12.43 22.10 18.78
C ALA A 417 -13.21 20.91 19.39
N GLY A 418 -12.53 20.01 20.12
CA GLY A 418 -13.15 18.86 20.78
C GLY A 418 -13.26 17.60 19.91
N PHE A 419 -12.70 17.60 18.69
CA PHE A 419 -12.75 16.44 17.80
C PHE A 419 -11.70 15.37 18.15
N ALA A 420 -12.06 14.11 17.92
CA ALA A 420 -11.23 12.94 18.21
C ALA A 420 -10.86 12.21 16.90
N CYS A 421 -9.70 11.56 16.87
CA CYS A 421 -9.40 10.63 15.78
C CYS A 421 -10.30 9.41 15.85
N PHE A 422 -10.59 8.81 14.70
CA PHE A 422 -11.13 7.47 14.62
C PHE A 422 -10.05 6.43 14.93
N VAL A 423 -10.47 5.25 15.38
CA VAL A 423 -9.62 4.10 15.68
C VAL A 423 -10.02 2.94 14.79
N ALA A 424 -9.03 2.32 14.14
CA ALA A 424 -9.19 1.15 13.29
C ALA A 424 -8.01 0.19 13.53
N GLY A 425 -7.92 -0.89 12.75
CA GLY A 425 -6.81 -1.85 12.82
C GLY A 425 -5.47 -1.27 12.39
N ASP A 426 -5.49 -0.33 11.43
CA ASP A 426 -4.33 0.46 11.01
C ASP A 426 -4.41 1.90 11.54
N SER A 427 -3.25 2.44 11.96
CA SER A 427 -3.15 3.75 12.58
C SER A 427 -3.32 4.93 11.61
N ARG A 428 -3.21 4.69 10.30
CA ARG A 428 -3.32 5.70 9.24
C ARG A 428 -4.75 5.85 8.72
N ALA A 429 -5.75 5.18 9.31
CA ALA A 429 -7.14 5.25 8.90
C ALA A 429 -7.73 6.68 8.83
N ASN A 430 -7.10 7.67 9.47
CA ASN A 430 -7.49 9.08 9.47
C ASN A 430 -6.73 9.95 8.46
N GLN A 431 -5.79 9.38 7.69
CA GLN A 431 -4.84 10.14 6.87
C GLN A 431 -5.53 11.02 5.83
N ILE A 432 -6.55 10.49 5.13
CA ILE A 432 -7.42 11.26 4.25
C ILE A 432 -8.87 10.79 4.40
N MET A 433 -9.83 11.67 4.11
CA MET A 433 -11.25 11.37 4.35
C MET A 433 -11.79 10.19 3.55
N GLY A 434 -11.35 10.02 2.30
CA GLY A 434 -11.78 8.88 1.47
C GLY A 434 -11.35 7.53 2.07
N LEU A 435 -10.15 7.47 2.64
CA LEU A 435 -9.65 6.29 3.35
C LEU A 435 -10.51 5.99 4.57
N THR A 436 -10.77 7.01 5.40
CA THR A 436 -11.64 6.87 6.58
C THR A 436 -13.04 6.38 6.19
N ALA A 437 -13.60 6.88 5.08
CA ALA A 437 -14.90 6.44 4.58
C ALA A 437 -14.91 4.94 4.23
N LEU A 438 -13.87 4.42 3.58
CA LEU A 438 -13.75 2.98 3.31
C LEU A 438 -13.63 2.15 4.61
N HIS A 439 -12.84 2.61 5.59
CA HIS A 439 -12.78 1.93 6.89
C HIS A 439 -14.17 1.87 7.58
N ILE A 440 -14.97 2.92 7.49
CA ILE A 440 -16.34 2.94 8.02
C ILE A 440 -17.24 1.95 7.27
N LEU A 441 -17.18 1.92 5.92
CA LEU A 441 -17.98 0.98 5.12
C LEU A 441 -17.68 -0.47 5.50
N PHE A 442 -16.41 -0.85 5.64
CA PHE A 442 -16.04 -2.22 5.95
C PHE A 442 -16.27 -2.61 7.43
N LEU A 443 -16.21 -1.65 8.35
CA LEU A 443 -16.70 -1.84 9.72
C LEU A 443 -18.20 -2.15 9.74
N ARG A 444 -18.99 -1.37 8.99
CA ARG A 444 -20.45 -1.58 8.86
C ARG A 444 -20.73 -2.94 8.21
N GLN A 445 -19.96 -3.32 7.19
CA GLN A 445 -20.09 -4.62 6.53
C GLN A 445 -19.82 -5.77 7.50
N HIS A 446 -18.79 -5.66 8.36
CA HIS A 446 -18.54 -6.67 9.39
C HIS A 446 -19.75 -6.83 10.32
N ASN A 447 -20.27 -5.73 10.87
CA ASN A 447 -21.38 -5.76 11.82
C ASN A 447 -22.69 -6.26 11.16
N PHE A 448 -22.92 -5.93 9.89
CA PHE A 448 -24.01 -6.49 9.08
C PHE A 448 -23.88 -8.02 8.99
N LEU A 449 -22.71 -8.52 8.59
CA LEU A 449 -22.45 -9.95 8.45
C LEU A 449 -22.60 -10.69 9.79
N ALA A 450 -22.01 -10.19 10.87
CA ALA A 450 -22.12 -10.80 12.19
C ALA A 450 -23.58 -10.91 12.66
N THR A 451 -24.36 -9.84 12.47
CA THR A 451 -25.79 -9.82 12.82
C THR A 451 -26.59 -10.82 11.98
N ALA A 452 -26.38 -10.85 10.67
CA ALA A 452 -27.09 -11.77 9.78
C ALA A 452 -26.71 -13.24 10.02
N LEU A 453 -25.42 -13.52 10.28
CA LEU A 453 -24.94 -14.85 10.64
C LEU A 453 -25.55 -15.32 11.97
N ALA A 454 -25.69 -14.45 12.97
CA ALA A 454 -26.34 -14.77 14.23
C ALA A 454 -27.81 -15.17 14.05
N ALA A 455 -28.51 -14.49 13.13
CA ALA A 455 -29.91 -14.78 12.84
C ALA A 455 -30.10 -16.16 12.18
N ILE A 456 -29.22 -16.57 11.26
CA ILE A 456 -29.33 -17.88 10.59
C ILE A 456 -28.67 -19.02 11.38
N ASN A 457 -27.76 -18.71 12.30
CA ASN A 457 -27.05 -19.67 13.15
C ASN A 457 -27.19 -19.32 14.65
N PRO A 458 -28.37 -19.53 15.28
CA PRO A 458 -28.63 -19.10 16.67
C PRO A 458 -27.75 -19.77 17.74
N ARG A 459 -27.01 -20.83 17.39
CA ARG A 459 -26.11 -21.56 18.30
C ARG A 459 -24.66 -21.06 18.25
N TRP A 460 -24.30 -20.19 17.31
CA TRP A 460 -22.96 -19.63 17.24
C TRP A 460 -22.74 -18.63 18.38
N ASN A 461 -21.58 -18.71 19.02
CA ASN A 461 -21.18 -17.77 20.05
C ASN A 461 -20.50 -16.53 19.43
N ASP A 462 -20.18 -15.54 20.28
CA ASP A 462 -19.53 -14.29 19.88
C ASP A 462 -18.26 -14.51 19.04
N GLU A 463 -17.40 -15.43 19.47
CA GLU A 463 -16.11 -15.70 18.81
C GLU A 463 -16.31 -16.25 17.40
N VAL A 464 -17.21 -17.21 17.22
CA VAL A 464 -17.50 -17.79 15.90
C VAL A 464 -18.11 -16.74 14.98
N LEU A 465 -19.04 -15.92 15.47
CA LEU A 465 -19.66 -14.84 14.70
C LEU A 465 -18.61 -13.82 14.23
N TYR A 466 -17.74 -13.37 15.14
CA TYR A 466 -16.67 -12.43 14.83
C TYR A 466 -15.69 -13.01 13.80
N LEU A 467 -15.21 -14.24 14.02
CA LEU A 467 -14.20 -14.85 13.16
C LEU A 467 -14.75 -15.21 11.77
N GLU A 468 -16.01 -15.64 11.65
CA GLU A 468 -16.64 -15.86 10.34
C GLU A 468 -16.91 -14.55 9.60
N ALA A 469 -17.42 -13.52 10.29
CA ALA A 469 -17.58 -12.19 9.69
C ALA A 469 -16.24 -11.61 9.21
N ARG A 470 -15.18 -11.71 10.04
CA ARG A 470 -13.79 -11.35 9.67
C ARG A 470 -13.32 -12.11 8.44
N ARG A 471 -13.53 -13.43 8.40
CA ARG A 471 -13.12 -14.29 7.29
C ARG A 471 -13.84 -13.93 5.99
N ILE A 472 -15.14 -13.66 6.04
CA ILE A 472 -15.92 -13.20 4.87
C ILE A 472 -15.42 -11.83 4.41
N VAL A 473 -15.22 -10.86 5.31
CA VAL A 473 -14.71 -9.54 4.94
C VAL A 473 -13.33 -9.62 4.27
N GLY A 474 -12.40 -10.43 4.81
CA GLY A 474 -11.11 -10.67 4.17
C GLY A 474 -11.27 -11.23 2.75
N ALA A 475 -12.18 -12.20 2.56
CA ALA A 475 -12.49 -12.74 1.23
C ALA A 475 -13.10 -11.70 0.28
N LEU A 476 -13.92 -10.77 0.77
CA LEU A 476 -14.50 -9.70 -0.04
C LEU A 476 -13.42 -8.70 -0.49
N VAL A 477 -12.50 -8.31 0.40
CA VAL A 477 -11.37 -7.43 0.06
C VAL A 477 -10.47 -8.11 -0.98
N GLN A 478 -10.15 -9.41 -0.79
CA GLN A 478 -9.41 -10.19 -1.79
C GLN A 478 -10.16 -10.25 -3.12
N HIS A 479 -11.44 -10.62 -3.12
CA HIS A 479 -12.23 -10.75 -4.35
C HIS A 479 -12.30 -9.44 -5.12
N ILE A 480 -12.67 -8.31 -4.48
CA ILE A 480 -12.73 -6.99 -5.14
C ILE A 480 -11.35 -6.60 -5.68
N THR A 481 -10.28 -6.88 -4.93
CA THR A 481 -8.92 -6.54 -5.37
C THR A 481 -8.53 -7.29 -6.64
N TYR A 482 -8.67 -8.61 -6.69
CA TYR A 482 -8.26 -9.40 -7.86
C TYR A 482 -9.27 -9.35 -9.01
N ASN A 483 -10.56 -9.20 -8.71
CA ASN A 483 -11.63 -9.21 -9.69
C ASN A 483 -11.85 -7.83 -10.31
N GLU A 484 -11.71 -6.72 -9.58
CA GLU A 484 -12.10 -5.38 -10.08
C GLU A 484 -10.91 -4.41 -10.17
N PHE A 485 -10.08 -4.36 -9.12
CA PHE A 485 -8.98 -3.39 -9.03
C PHE A 485 -7.79 -3.76 -9.93
N LEU A 486 -7.22 -4.95 -9.77
CA LEU A 486 -6.03 -5.38 -10.52
C LEU A 486 -6.22 -5.37 -12.04
N PRO A 487 -7.36 -5.80 -12.61
CA PRO A 487 -7.58 -5.68 -14.06
C PRO A 487 -7.60 -4.23 -14.56
N SER A 488 -8.11 -3.30 -13.75
CA SER A 488 -8.13 -1.87 -14.09
C SER A 488 -6.73 -1.25 -14.04
N LEU A 489 -5.83 -1.86 -13.26
CA LEU A 489 -4.47 -1.38 -13.04
C LEU A 489 -3.44 -2.00 -13.99
N LEU A 490 -3.42 -3.33 -14.10
CA LEU A 490 -2.38 -4.10 -14.78
C LEU A 490 -2.72 -4.41 -16.25
N GLY A 491 -4.00 -4.31 -16.61
CA GLY A 491 -4.50 -4.77 -17.91
C GLY A 491 -4.52 -6.30 -18.04
N LYS A 492 -5.27 -6.77 -19.03
CA LYS A 492 -5.53 -8.21 -19.22
C LYS A 492 -4.28 -9.05 -19.47
N LEU A 493 -3.36 -8.55 -20.32
CA LEU A 493 -2.15 -9.31 -20.68
C LEU A 493 -1.32 -9.67 -19.45
N THR A 494 -1.10 -8.70 -18.56
CA THR A 494 -0.37 -8.90 -17.31
C THR A 494 -1.13 -9.82 -16.36
N MET A 495 -2.45 -9.61 -16.22
CA MET A 495 -3.33 -10.46 -15.40
C MET A 495 -3.26 -11.94 -15.82
N ASP A 496 -3.26 -12.22 -17.12
CA ASP A 496 -3.16 -13.57 -17.66
C ASP A 496 -1.75 -14.15 -17.47
N THR A 497 -0.72 -13.35 -17.72
CA THR A 497 0.70 -13.76 -17.59
C THR A 497 1.04 -14.22 -16.17
N TYR A 498 0.46 -13.57 -15.16
CA TYR A 498 0.68 -13.86 -13.74
C TYR A 498 -0.47 -14.64 -13.09
N GLY A 499 -1.41 -15.20 -13.87
CA GLY A 499 -2.48 -16.04 -13.35
C GLY A 499 -3.37 -15.37 -12.29
N LEU A 500 -3.53 -14.05 -12.34
CA LEU A 500 -4.15 -13.26 -11.27
C LEU A 500 -5.67 -13.35 -11.28
N THR A 501 -6.28 -13.54 -12.46
CA THR A 501 -7.74 -13.56 -12.62
C THR A 501 -8.39 -14.64 -11.74
N PRO A 502 -9.41 -14.29 -10.93
CA PRO A 502 -10.15 -15.26 -10.15
C PRO A 502 -10.84 -16.35 -10.97
N GLN A 503 -11.11 -17.49 -10.34
CA GLN A 503 -11.92 -18.55 -10.96
C GLN A 503 -13.39 -18.12 -11.04
N THR A 504 -14.13 -18.64 -12.03
CA THR A 504 -15.58 -18.42 -12.12
C THR A 504 -16.37 -19.45 -11.30
N THR A 505 -15.85 -20.67 -11.17
CA THR A 505 -16.46 -21.77 -10.42
C THR A 505 -15.39 -22.62 -9.71
N GLY A 506 -15.80 -23.43 -8.73
CA GLY A 506 -14.90 -24.35 -8.04
C GLY A 506 -13.79 -23.64 -7.25
N TYR A 507 -12.68 -24.33 -7.06
CA TYR A 507 -11.50 -23.87 -6.32
C TYR A 507 -10.36 -23.49 -7.27
N SER A 508 -9.53 -22.53 -6.85
CA SER A 508 -8.25 -22.27 -7.52
C SER A 508 -7.25 -23.37 -7.16
N PRO A 509 -6.54 -23.97 -8.14
CA PRO A 509 -5.48 -24.95 -7.89
C PRO A 509 -4.12 -24.29 -7.60
N SER A 510 -4.06 -22.96 -7.41
CA SER A 510 -2.82 -22.19 -7.41
C SER A 510 -2.08 -22.12 -6.08
N TYR A 511 -2.57 -22.75 -5.01
CA TYR A 511 -1.87 -22.72 -3.72
C TYR A 511 -0.54 -23.49 -3.82
N ASP A 512 0.56 -22.85 -3.43
CA ASP A 512 1.87 -23.48 -3.33
C ASP A 512 2.54 -23.09 -2.00
N GLU A 513 2.72 -24.07 -1.12
CA GLU A 513 3.38 -23.89 0.18
C GLU A 513 4.87 -23.55 0.10
N ASN A 514 5.48 -23.57 -1.08
CA ASN A 514 6.88 -23.16 -1.30
C ASN A 514 7.00 -21.71 -1.76
N VAL A 515 5.89 -21.03 -2.04
CA VAL A 515 5.86 -19.60 -2.39
C VAL A 515 5.85 -18.78 -1.11
N ASN A 516 6.83 -17.89 -0.95
CA ASN A 516 6.86 -16.92 0.14
C ASN A 516 5.95 -15.72 -0.24
N PRO A 517 4.84 -15.48 0.50
CA PRO A 517 3.89 -14.41 0.22
C PRO A 517 4.34 -13.04 0.77
N SER A 518 5.46 -12.98 1.50
CA SER A 518 5.91 -11.76 2.15
C SER A 518 6.14 -10.62 1.14
N ILE A 519 5.60 -9.44 1.43
CA ILE A 519 5.84 -8.22 0.66
C ILE A 519 7.34 -7.95 0.45
N THR A 520 7.70 -7.68 -0.80
CA THR A 520 9.04 -7.27 -1.21
C THR A 520 9.27 -5.78 -0.95
N ASN A 521 10.52 -5.43 -0.67
CA ASN A 521 10.92 -4.07 -0.36
C ASN A 521 10.72 -3.15 -1.57
N GLU A 522 11.00 -3.65 -2.76
CA GLU A 522 10.72 -2.99 -4.04
C GLU A 522 9.26 -2.61 -4.21
N PHE A 523 8.35 -3.52 -3.86
CA PHE A 523 6.92 -3.27 -3.94
C PHE A 523 6.50 -2.18 -2.94
N ALA A 524 6.93 -2.29 -1.68
CA ALA A 524 6.55 -1.38 -0.59
C ALA A 524 7.18 0.03 -0.66
N ALA A 525 8.44 0.12 -1.08
CA ALA A 525 9.21 1.37 -1.06
C ALA A 525 9.25 2.08 -2.41
N ALA A 526 8.83 1.42 -3.51
CA ALA A 526 8.80 2.03 -4.85
C ALA A 526 7.53 1.70 -5.65
N ALA A 527 7.33 0.47 -6.09
CA ALA A 527 6.37 0.18 -7.16
C ALA A 527 4.92 0.47 -6.76
N PHE A 528 4.46 0.03 -5.59
CA PHE A 528 3.07 0.26 -5.16
C PHE A 528 2.81 1.71 -4.68
N ARG A 529 3.87 2.53 -4.59
CA ARG A 529 3.77 3.99 -4.39
C ARG A 529 3.42 4.76 -5.66
N MET A 530 3.27 4.07 -6.80
CA MET A 530 2.76 4.70 -8.03
C MET A 530 1.39 5.36 -7.82
N GLY A 531 0.60 4.87 -6.85
CA GLY A 531 -0.68 5.45 -6.44
C GLY A 531 -0.60 6.92 -6.05
N HIS A 532 0.57 7.41 -5.62
CA HIS A 532 0.79 8.81 -5.28
C HIS A 532 0.67 9.76 -6.49
N SER A 533 0.94 9.27 -7.71
CA SER A 533 0.73 10.04 -8.95
C SER A 533 -0.75 10.21 -9.28
N LEU A 534 -1.61 9.29 -8.81
CA LEU A 534 -3.04 9.28 -9.12
C LEU A 534 -3.84 10.28 -8.25
N ILE A 535 -3.21 10.88 -7.24
CA ILE A 535 -3.85 11.75 -6.26
C ILE A 535 -4.24 13.08 -6.89
N GLN A 536 -5.50 13.46 -6.71
CA GLN A 536 -6.03 14.76 -7.14
C GLN A 536 -5.61 15.88 -6.20
N GLY A 537 -5.29 17.05 -6.76
CA GLY A 537 -4.99 18.25 -5.97
C GLY A 537 -6.22 18.87 -5.32
N ALA A 538 -7.40 18.61 -5.88
CA ALA A 538 -8.68 19.04 -5.32
C ALA A 538 -9.71 17.91 -5.45
N MET A 539 -10.53 17.76 -4.41
CA MET A 539 -11.50 16.69 -4.27
C MET A 539 -12.91 17.24 -4.39
N ASN A 540 -13.73 16.56 -5.18
CA ASN A 540 -15.15 16.84 -5.29
C ASN A 540 -15.89 16.15 -4.15
N LEU A 541 -16.74 16.90 -3.45
CA LEU A 541 -17.77 16.39 -2.55
C LEU A 541 -19.11 16.59 -3.24
N VAL A 542 -19.81 15.50 -3.55
CA VAL A 542 -21.02 15.51 -4.38
C VAL A 542 -22.24 15.22 -3.50
N ALA A 543 -23.05 16.24 -3.25
CA ALA A 543 -24.30 16.10 -2.49
C ALA A 543 -25.34 15.25 -3.24
N GLU A 544 -26.42 14.87 -2.55
CA GLU A 544 -27.47 14.02 -3.12
C GLU A 544 -28.19 14.68 -4.30
N ASP A 545 -28.38 16.01 -4.25
CA ASP A 545 -28.98 16.81 -5.33
C ASP A 545 -28.03 17.06 -6.51
N GLY A 546 -26.81 16.52 -6.46
CA GLY A 546 -25.77 16.71 -7.47
C GLY A 546 -24.93 17.97 -7.27
N THR A 547 -25.17 18.77 -6.22
CA THR A 547 -24.33 19.93 -5.92
C THR A 547 -22.90 19.49 -5.63
N VAL A 548 -21.94 20.05 -6.36
CA VAL A 548 -20.52 19.76 -6.19
C VAL A 548 -19.85 20.87 -5.39
N ARG A 549 -19.21 20.50 -4.28
CA ARG A 549 -18.28 21.35 -3.54
C ARG A 549 -16.87 20.84 -3.76
N VAL A 550 -15.95 21.73 -4.12
CA VAL A 550 -14.54 21.39 -4.35
C VAL A 550 -13.72 21.80 -3.13
N GLU A 551 -12.88 20.90 -2.63
CA GLU A 551 -11.97 21.14 -1.52
C GLU A 551 -10.55 20.74 -1.89
N LEU A 552 -9.56 21.58 -1.58
CA LEU A 552 -8.15 21.24 -1.83
C LEU A 552 -7.72 20.03 -0.99
N MET A 553 -6.92 19.14 -1.57
CA MET A 553 -6.44 17.93 -0.92
C MET A 553 -5.61 18.26 0.33
N ARG A 554 -4.87 19.37 0.35
CA ARG A 554 -4.13 19.83 1.53
C ARG A 554 -5.00 20.05 2.78
N HIS A 555 -6.31 20.21 2.63
CA HIS A 555 -7.25 20.34 3.76
C HIS A 555 -7.85 19.01 4.23
N TRP A 556 -7.62 17.92 3.48
CA TRP A 556 -8.12 16.58 3.80
C TRP A 556 -7.19 15.81 4.73
N PHE A 557 -5.89 16.14 4.73
CA PHE A 557 -4.89 15.41 5.49
C PHE A 557 -5.16 15.46 7.00
N ASP A 558 -5.18 14.29 7.63
CA ASP A 558 -5.42 14.10 9.07
C ASP A 558 -6.71 14.79 9.56
N ASN A 559 -7.69 14.99 8.67
CA ASN A 559 -8.88 15.80 8.92
C ASN A 559 -10.20 15.00 8.82
N PRO A 560 -10.40 13.94 9.62
CA PRO A 560 -11.56 13.06 9.51
C PRO A 560 -12.86 13.68 10.07
N HIS A 561 -12.79 14.82 10.76
CA HIS A 561 -13.95 15.37 11.46
C HIS A 561 -15.02 15.92 10.51
N LEU A 562 -14.65 16.29 9.28
CA LEU A 562 -15.58 16.73 8.25
C LEU A 562 -16.58 15.63 7.84
N LEU A 563 -16.21 14.35 7.96
CA LEU A 563 -17.09 13.21 7.67
C LEU A 563 -18.25 13.04 8.66
N ARG A 564 -18.18 13.69 9.81
CA ARG A 564 -19.16 13.54 10.90
C ARG A 564 -20.49 14.23 10.58
N GLN A 565 -20.44 15.28 9.78
CA GLN A 565 -21.62 16.05 9.38
C GLN A 565 -22.51 15.21 8.47
N ALA A 566 -23.83 15.37 8.62
CA ALA A 566 -24.81 14.70 7.77
C ALA A 566 -24.52 14.86 6.27
N GLY A 567 -24.57 13.74 5.55
CA GLY A 567 -24.36 13.66 4.11
C GLY A 567 -22.91 13.79 3.63
N GLN A 568 -21.95 14.16 4.49
CA GLN A 568 -20.56 14.37 4.05
C GLN A 568 -19.84 13.07 3.68
N MET A 569 -20.05 11.98 4.44
CA MET A 569 -19.48 10.68 4.08
C MET A 569 -19.93 10.24 2.68
N ASP A 570 -21.24 10.32 2.41
CA ASP A 570 -21.77 10.00 1.08
C ASP A 570 -21.27 10.97 0.01
N ALA A 571 -21.10 12.26 0.35
CA ALA A 571 -20.57 13.24 -0.59
C ALA A 571 -19.13 12.94 -1.01
N VAL A 572 -18.31 12.48 -0.06
CA VAL A 572 -16.96 11.96 -0.35
C VAL A 572 -17.06 10.71 -1.22
N LEU A 573 -17.92 9.74 -0.86
CA LEU A 573 -18.07 8.50 -1.63
C LEU A 573 -18.54 8.76 -3.07
N ARG A 574 -19.57 9.59 -3.28
CA ARG A 574 -20.03 10.03 -4.61
C ARG A 574 -18.89 10.74 -5.37
N GLY A 575 -18.14 11.61 -4.71
CA GLY A 575 -16.94 12.23 -5.28
C GLY A 575 -15.94 11.20 -5.80
N LEU A 576 -15.61 10.18 -5.00
CA LEU A 576 -14.65 9.14 -5.37
C LEU A 576 -15.12 8.29 -6.56
N ILE A 577 -16.42 7.98 -6.66
CA ILE A 577 -16.97 7.17 -7.76
C ILE A 577 -17.32 8.00 -9.01
N ASP A 578 -17.18 9.33 -8.98
CA ASP A 578 -17.52 10.25 -10.08
C ASP A 578 -16.29 10.94 -10.64
N GLN A 579 -15.41 11.46 -9.77
CA GLN A 579 -14.24 12.24 -10.15
C GLN A 579 -13.17 11.36 -10.81
N TRP A 580 -12.46 11.89 -11.80
CA TRP A 580 -11.28 11.23 -12.38
C TRP A 580 -10.10 11.22 -11.42
N PRO A 581 -9.26 10.18 -11.37
CA PRO A 581 -7.94 10.28 -10.78
C PRO A 581 -6.99 11.05 -11.70
N GLN A 582 -5.86 11.46 -11.15
CA GLN A 582 -4.70 11.78 -11.97
C GLN A 582 -4.15 10.49 -12.62
N ASN A 583 -3.36 10.64 -13.67
CA ASN A 583 -2.74 9.52 -14.35
C ASN A 583 -1.46 9.06 -13.61
N MET A 584 -0.92 7.91 -14.01
CA MET A 584 0.33 7.39 -13.44
C MET A 584 1.51 7.84 -14.31
N ASP A 585 2.16 8.94 -13.95
CA ASP A 585 3.20 9.58 -14.77
C ASP A 585 3.93 10.69 -14.01
N GLU A 586 4.74 11.50 -14.68
CA GLU A 586 5.50 12.57 -14.04
C GLU A 586 4.69 13.82 -13.67
N TRP A 587 3.38 13.84 -13.92
CA TRP A 587 2.51 14.97 -13.56
C TRP A 587 1.81 14.69 -12.24
N VAL A 588 2.31 15.30 -11.17
CA VAL A 588 1.86 15.01 -9.81
C VAL A 588 1.29 16.28 -9.18
N SER A 589 0.09 16.18 -8.61
CA SER A 589 -0.61 17.33 -8.01
C SER A 589 0.24 18.07 -6.97
N GLU A 590 0.26 19.40 -7.06
CA GLU A 590 1.02 20.28 -6.16
C GLU A 590 0.70 20.03 -4.66
N ASP A 591 -0.55 19.67 -4.35
CA ASP A 591 -1.00 19.40 -2.99
C ASP A 591 -0.25 18.25 -2.29
N VAL A 592 0.37 17.33 -3.03
CA VAL A 592 1.21 16.25 -2.48
C VAL A 592 2.71 16.48 -2.68
N THR A 593 3.12 17.36 -3.59
CA THR A 593 4.55 17.59 -3.89
C THR A 593 5.12 18.87 -3.24
N ASN A 594 4.27 19.79 -2.77
CA ASN A 594 4.66 21.04 -2.11
C ASN A 594 3.85 21.33 -0.84
N HIS A 595 2.69 20.69 -0.65
CA HIS A 595 1.75 21.00 0.44
C HIS A 595 1.30 19.78 1.26
N LEU A 596 2.03 18.66 1.16
CA LEU A 596 1.71 17.46 1.93
C LEU A 596 1.77 17.76 3.43
N PHE A 597 0.68 17.48 4.17
CA PHE A 597 0.51 17.82 5.58
C PHE A 597 0.78 19.31 5.92
N GLN A 598 0.48 20.23 5.00
CA GLN A 598 0.62 21.66 5.24
C GLN A 598 -0.14 22.09 6.51
N SER A 599 0.56 22.73 7.43
CA SER A 599 -0.07 23.33 8.61
C SER A 599 -0.66 24.71 8.29
N ALA A 600 -1.72 25.12 8.99
CA ALA A 600 -2.31 26.47 8.83
C ALA A 600 -1.33 27.65 9.10
N ARG A 601 -0.17 27.39 9.71
CA ARG A 601 0.86 28.40 10.02
C ARG A 601 1.88 28.61 8.90
N ARG A 602 1.90 27.75 7.90
CA ARG A 602 2.86 27.77 6.78
C ARG A 602 2.10 27.69 5.47
N ASP A 603 2.65 28.33 4.44
CA ASP A 603 2.14 28.25 3.07
C ASP A 603 2.78 27.09 2.28
N PHE A 604 3.47 26.18 2.97
CA PHE A 604 4.12 24.99 2.40
C PHE A 604 4.00 23.77 3.33
N GLY A 605 4.18 22.59 2.75
CA GLY A 605 4.23 21.30 3.42
C GLY A 605 5.44 20.47 2.96
N PHE A 606 5.30 19.15 2.98
CA PHE A 606 6.29 18.22 2.44
C PHE A 606 6.11 17.98 0.94
N ASP A 607 7.11 17.30 0.38
CA ASP A 607 7.10 16.76 -0.98
C ASP A 607 7.11 15.23 -0.94
N LEU A 608 5.98 14.62 -1.31
CA LEU A 608 5.79 13.18 -1.31
C LEU A 608 6.72 12.44 -2.29
N VAL A 609 7.01 13.04 -3.46
CA VAL A 609 7.90 12.44 -4.46
C VAL A 609 9.34 12.43 -3.94
N SER A 610 9.79 13.55 -3.36
CA SER A 610 11.11 13.61 -2.72
C SER A 610 11.23 12.59 -1.58
N LEU A 611 10.17 12.42 -0.76
CA LEU A 611 10.12 11.40 0.28
C LEU A 611 10.21 9.96 -0.28
N ASN A 612 9.57 9.67 -1.42
CA ASN A 612 9.62 8.35 -2.06
C ASN A 612 11.02 8.01 -2.58
N LEU A 613 11.64 8.94 -3.32
CA LEU A 613 13.00 8.78 -3.81
C LEU A 613 13.99 8.55 -2.66
N TRP A 614 13.88 9.37 -1.60
CA TRP A 614 14.75 9.26 -0.44
C TRP A 614 14.51 7.98 0.37
N ARG A 615 13.26 7.53 0.46
CA ARG A 615 12.92 6.25 1.10
C ARG A 615 13.50 5.06 0.34
N GLY A 616 13.52 5.09 -0.99
CA GLY A 616 14.21 4.07 -1.79
C GLY A 616 15.72 3.97 -1.45
N ARG A 617 16.36 5.12 -1.23
CA ARG A 617 17.79 5.18 -0.80
C ARG A 617 18.01 4.74 0.65
N ASP A 618 17.10 5.10 1.56
CA ASP A 618 17.08 4.62 2.95
C ASP A 618 16.94 3.09 3.02
N HIS A 619 16.20 2.50 2.08
CA HIS A 619 15.95 1.05 1.97
C HIS A 619 17.03 0.29 1.17
N GLY A 620 18.04 1.01 0.68
CA GLY A 620 19.13 0.43 -0.11
C GLY A 620 18.64 -0.20 -1.41
N LEU A 621 17.59 0.33 -2.06
CA LEU A 621 17.12 -0.24 -3.32
C LEU A 621 18.17 -0.05 -4.44
N PRO A 622 18.52 -1.10 -5.20
CA PRO A 622 19.25 -0.99 -6.45
C PRO A 622 18.69 0.03 -7.45
N GLY A 623 19.50 0.38 -8.45
CA GLY A 623 19.07 1.25 -9.54
C GLY A 623 18.01 0.58 -10.43
N TYR A 624 17.24 1.41 -11.15
CA TYR A 624 16.18 0.98 -12.08
C TYR A 624 16.64 -0.12 -13.05
N ASN A 625 17.88 -0.04 -13.55
CA ASN A 625 18.43 -1.00 -14.51
C ASN A 625 18.54 -2.44 -13.96
N THR A 626 18.74 -2.60 -12.64
CA THR A 626 18.71 -3.91 -11.98
C THR A 626 17.33 -4.56 -12.10
N TYR A 627 16.28 -3.79 -11.93
CA TYR A 627 14.91 -4.28 -11.96
C TYR A 627 14.40 -4.54 -13.38
N ARG A 628 14.91 -3.83 -14.38
CA ARG A 628 14.73 -4.21 -15.79
C ARG A 628 15.17 -5.66 -16.02
N GLN A 629 16.40 -5.99 -15.61
CA GLN A 629 16.95 -7.34 -15.78
C GLN A 629 16.14 -8.40 -15.04
N ILE A 630 15.75 -8.13 -13.79
CA ILE A 630 14.90 -9.02 -12.98
C ILE A 630 13.57 -9.29 -13.69
N CYS A 631 12.98 -8.26 -14.29
CA CYS A 631 11.74 -8.35 -15.07
C CYS A 631 11.94 -8.90 -16.48
N GLY A 632 13.11 -9.45 -16.82
CA GLY A 632 13.38 -10.05 -18.12
C GLY A 632 13.56 -9.05 -19.26
N LEU A 633 13.71 -7.76 -18.94
CA LEU A 633 13.98 -6.69 -19.90
C LEU A 633 15.49 -6.51 -20.08
N PRO A 634 15.97 -6.16 -21.28
CA PRO A 634 17.38 -5.87 -21.48
C PRO A 634 17.80 -4.65 -20.64
N PRO A 635 18.98 -4.71 -19.99
CA PRO A 635 19.53 -3.53 -19.35
C PRO A 635 19.87 -2.49 -20.40
N VAL A 636 19.67 -1.23 -20.04
CA VAL A 636 20.08 -0.11 -20.87
C VAL A 636 21.51 0.31 -20.52
N THR A 637 22.28 0.76 -21.52
CA THR A 637 23.67 1.19 -21.33
C THR A 637 23.85 2.71 -21.45
N ASN A 638 22.88 3.38 -22.05
CA ASN A 638 22.86 4.83 -22.26
C ASN A 638 21.40 5.33 -22.28
N PHE A 639 21.21 6.64 -22.13
CA PHE A 639 19.88 7.23 -22.04
C PHE A 639 19.05 7.08 -23.32
N GLN A 640 19.68 7.03 -24.50
CA GLN A 640 18.98 6.94 -25.78
C GLN A 640 18.21 5.62 -25.93
N GLU A 641 18.68 4.53 -25.32
CA GLU A 641 17.97 3.24 -25.33
C GLU A 641 16.64 3.29 -24.57
N LEU A 642 16.45 4.24 -23.64
CA LEU A 642 15.19 4.46 -22.93
C LEU A 642 14.07 4.98 -23.85
N LEU A 643 14.39 5.49 -25.05
CA LEU A 643 13.38 5.97 -26.02
C LEU A 643 12.47 4.87 -26.56
N THR A 644 12.80 3.61 -26.30
CA THR A 644 11.96 2.46 -26.63
C THR A 644 10.74 2.34 -25.71
N ILE A 645 10.78 2.95 -24.53
CA ILE A 645 9.79 2.76 -23.45
C ILE A 645 9.47 4.04 -22.67
N MET A 646 10.04 5.19 -23.04
CA MET A 646 9.86 6.49 -22.38
C MET A 646 9.86 7.60 -23.42
N ASP A 647 9.13 8.68 -23.13
CA ASP A 647 9.07 9.85 -24.01
C ASP A 647 10.40 10.61 -24.07
N ARG A 648 10.71 11.20 -25.23
CA ARG A 648 11.96 11.94 -25.49
C ARG A 648 12.25 13.00 -24.42
N ALA A 649 11.23 13.78 -24.05
CA ALA A 649 11.36 14.84 -23.05
C ALA A 649 11.68 14.30 -21.64
N VAL A 650 11.13 13.15 -21.27
CA VAL A 650 11.47 12.45 -20.02
C VAL A 650 12.92 11.98 -20.06
N VAL A 651 13.33 11.33 -21.15
CA VAL A 651 14.71 10.83 -21.31
C VAL A 651 15.73 11.98 -21.22
N ASP A 652 15.42 13.14 -21.81
CA ASP A 652 16.29 14.32 -21.71
C ASP A 652 16.39 14.86 -20.28
N ARG A 653 15.28 14.89 -19.53
CA ARG A 653 15.27 15.27 -18.10
C ARG A 653 16.06 14.28 -17.24
N LEU A 654 15.91 12.97 -17.48
CA LEU A 654 16.70 11.94 -16.81
C LEU A 654 18.20 12.11 -17.09
N ALA A 655 18.57 12.31 -18.35
CA ALA A 655 19.96 12.54 -18.76
C ALA A 655 20.55 13.85 -18.20
N ALA A 656 19.70 14.85 -17.92
CA ALA A 656 20.12 16.11 -17.32
C ALA A 656 20.43 15.99 -15.82
N VAL A 657 19.81 15.04 -15.10
CA VAL A 657 19.94 14.92 -13.64
C VAL A 657 20.74 13.71 -13.17
N TYR A 658 20.67 12.58 -13.89
CA TYR A 658 21.46 11.39 -13.60
C TYR A 658 22.69 11.33 -14.50
N ARG A 659 23.82 10.90 -13.93
CA ARG A 659 25.07 10.75 -14.69
C ARG A 659 25.07 9.49 -15.54
N SER A 660 24.52 8.40 -15.01
CA SER A 660 24.38 7.11 -15.68
C SER A 660 22.94 6.60 -15.57
N VAL A 661 22.54 5.76 -16.51
CA VAL A 661 21.27 5.01 -16.43
C VAL A 661 21.21 4.05 -15.24
N ASP A 662 22.36 3.61 -14.72
CA ASP A 662 22.43 2.78 -13.51
C ASP A 662 22.19 3.57 -12.22
N ASP A 663 22.26 4.90 -12.27
CA ASP A 663 22.04 5.78 -11.11
C ASP A 663 20.55 6.09 -10.90
N ILE A 664 19.69 5.80 -11.88
CA ILE A 664 18.25 6.10 -11.83
C ILE A 664 17.61 5.35 -10.66
N ASP A 665 17.00 6.09 -9.73
CA ASP A 665 16.26 5.50 -8.61
C ASP A 665 15.07 4.68 -9.14
N LEU A 666 14.77 3.50 -8.56
CA LEU A 666 13.67 2.63 -9.05
C LEU A 666 12.33 3.39 -9.17
N TYR A 667 12.00 4.21 -8.17
CA TYR A 667 10.76 5.00 -8.20
C TYR A 667 10.73 5.99 -9.37
N ALA A 668 11.84 6.71 -9.61
CA ALA A 668 11.94 7.66 -10.72
C ALA A 668 11.81 6.96 -12.08
N GLY A 669 12.51 5.84 -12.26
CA GLY A 669 12.50 5.10 -13.52
C GLY A 669 11.14 4.47 -13.84
N GLY A 670 10.51 3.82 -12.86
CA GLY A 670 9.22 3.16 -13.07
C GLY A 670 8.02 4.11 -13.19
N LEU A 671 8.10 5.32 -12.60
CA LEU A 671 7.04 6.34 -12.70
C LEU A 671 6.86 6.85 -14.13
N VAL A 672 7.94 6.90 -14.91
CA VAL A 672 7.97 7.60 -16.21
C VAL A 672 8.03 6.65 -17.42
N GLU A 673 7.80 5.36 -17.20
CA GLU A 673 7.64 4.39 -18.28
C GLU A 673 6.30 4.58 -19.00
N SER A 674 6.31 4.46 -20.33
CA SER A 674 5.09 4.40 -21.12
C SER A 674 4.23 3.20 -20.70
N HIS A 675 2.91 3.42 -20.61
CA HIS A 675 1.97 2.39 -20.14
C HIS A 675 1.88 1.22 -21.12
N LEU A 676 1.78 0.01 -20.57
CA LEU A 676 1.43 -1.17 -21.37
C LEU A 676 -0.01 -1.05 -21.91
N PRO A 677 -0.34 -1.66 -23.06
CA PRO A 677 -1.70 -1.64 -23.61
C PRO A 677 -2.76 -2.10 -22.60
N GLY A 678 -3.77 -1.26 -22.34
CA GLY A 678 -4.85 -1.55 -21.40
C GLY A 678 -4.46 -1.51 -19.91
N SER A 679 -3.21 -1.15 -19.60
CA SER A 679 -2.67 -0.97 -18.25
C SER A 679 -2.55 0.51 -17.90
N MET A 680 -2.43 0.81 -16.61
CA MET A 680 -1.98 2.11 -16.11
C MET A 680 -0.48 2.15 -15.83
N LEU A 681 0.22 1.05 -16.07
CA LEU A 681 1.59 0.85 -15.62
C LEU A 681 2.52 0.51 -16.77
N GLY A 682 3.76 0.98 -16.65
CA GLY A 682 4.86 0.55 -17.52
C GLY A 682 5.36 -0.86 -17.19
N PRO A 683 6.30 -1.39 -17.99
CA PRO A 683 6.79 -2.76 -17.87
C PRO A 683 7.34 -3.14 -16.49
N VAL A 684 8.19 -2.33 -15.86
CA VAL A 684 8.87 -2.68 -14.61
C VAL A 684 7.91 -2.65 -13.43
N PHE A 685 7.09 -1.60 -13.30
CA PHE A 685 6.08 -1.54 -12.24
C PHE A 685 4.99 -2.61 -12.44
N SER A 686 4.57 -2.91 -13.68
CA SER A 686 3.65 -4.01 -13.96
C SER A 686 4.23 -5.35 -13.48
N CYS A 687 5.50 -5.63 -13.78
CA CYS A 687 6.20 -6.84 -13.35
C CYS A 687 6.28 -6.97 -11.81
N ILE A 688 6.74 -5.93 -11.11
CA ILE A 688 6.91 -5.98 -9.64
C ILE A 688 5.55 -6.10 -8.94
N ILE A 689 4.56 -5.33 -9.38
CA ILE A 689 3.22 -5.36 -8.78
C ILE A 689 2.55 -6.71 -9.06
N ALA A 690 2.58 -7.21 -10.31
CA ALA A 690 1.98 -8.48 -10.65
C ALA A 690 2.67 -9.69 -9.98
N ASP A 691 4.01 -9.67 -9.85
CA ASP A 691 4.77 -10.66 -9.08
C ASP A 691 4.28 -10.71 -7.63
N GLN A 692 4.18 -9.55 -6.97
CA GLN A 692 3.76 -9.50 -5.57
C GLN A 692 2.34 -10.03 -5.38
N PHE A 693 1.38 -9.60 -6.20
CA PHE A 693 0.01 -10.10 -6.11
C PHE A 693 -0.07 -11.59 -6.49
N ALA A 694 0.76 -12.10 -7.40
CA ALA A 694 0.81 -13.55 -7.66
C ALA A 694 1.27 -14.31 -6.42
N ARG A 695 2.34 -13.85 -5.74
CA ARG A 695 2.82 -14.46 -4.48
C ARG A 695 1.79 -14.40 -3.37
N LEU A 696 1.07 -13.28 -3.24
CA LEU A 696 -0.01 -13.12 -2.26
C LEU A 696 -1.19 -14.05 -2.53
N LYS A 697 -1.46 -14.38 -3.79
CA LYS A 697 -2.49 -15.36 -4.18
C LYS A 697 -2.03 -16.80 -4.00
N GLU A 698 -0.81 -17.14 -4.38
CA GLU A 698 -0.32 -18.53 -4.38
C GLU A 698 0.22 -18.97 -3.03
N GLY A 699 0.93 -18.10 -2.31
CA GLY A 699 1.54 -18.41 -1.02
C GLY A 699 0.62 -18.21 0.20
N ASP A 700 -0.63 -17.77 -0.02
CA ASP A 700 -1.61 -17.58 1.06
C ASP A 700 -2.56 -18.76 1.18
N ARG A 701 -2.37 -19.63 2.17
CA ARG A 701 -3.27 -20.77 2.44
C ARG A 701 -4.73 -20.36 2.70
N PHE A 702 -4.96 -19.11 3.10
CA PHE A 702 -6.27 -18.54 3.40
C PHE A 702 -6.82 -17.68 2.25
N PHE A 703 -6.18 -17.67 1.07
CA PHE A 703 -6.75 -17.01 -0.10
C PHE A 703 -8.11 -17.61 -0.41
N TYR A 704 -9.11 -16.75 -0.63
CA TYR A 704 -10.51 -17.15 -0.55
C TYR A 704 -10.88 -18.31 -1.47
N GLU A 705 -10.26 -18.43 -2.65
CA GLU A 705 -10.57 -19.49 -3.63
C GLU A 705 -9.89 -20.84 -3.40
N HIS A 706 -9.00 -20.97 -2.41
CA HIS A 706 -8.27 -22.23 -2.19
C HIS A 706 -9.14 -23.29 -1.50
N GLY A 707 -9.12 -24.50 -2.06
CA GLY A 707 -9.87 -25.66 -1.56
C GLY A 707 -8.99 -26.63 -0.75
N GLY A 708 -9.63 -27.58 -0.06
CA GLY A 708 -8.94 -28.72 0.57
C GLY A 708 -8.31 -28.44 1.94
N HIS A 709 -8.52 -27.27 2.53
CA HIS A 709 -8.02 -26.92 3.86
C HIS A 709 -9.17 -26.65 4.84
N PRO A 710 -8.94 -26.75 6.17
CA PRO A 710 -9.97 -26.44 7.18
C PRO A 710 -10.56 -25.03 7.06
N ASN A 711 -9.83 -24.11 6.46
CA ASN A 711 -10.22 -22.72 6.21
C ASN A 711 -10.88 -22.48 4.84
N SER A 712 -11.07 -23.51 4.01
CA SER A 712 -11.68 -23.35 2.68
C SER A 712 -13.16 -23.01 2.80
N PHE A 713 -13.62 -22.05 2.00
CA PHE A 713 -15.06 -21.84 1.80
C PHE A 713 -15.63 -23.02 1.01
N THR A 714 -16.90 -23.36 1.21
CA THR A 714 -17.54 -24.37 0.33
C THR A 714 -17.76 -23.79 -1.08
N PRO A 715 -17.96 -24.61 -2.12
CA PRO A 715 -18.21 -24.07 -3.46
C PRO A 715 -19.45 -23.18 -3.53
N ALA A 716 -20.47 -23.46 -2.71
CA ALA A 716 -21.66 -22.62 -2.57
C ALA A 716 -21.31 -21.25 -1.96
N GLN A 717 -20.50 -21.23 -0.89
CA GLN A 717 -20.03 -19.99 -0.28
C GLN A 717 -19.18 -19.15 -1.24
N LEU A 718 -18.28 -19.79 -2.00
CA LEU A 718 -17.47 -19.11 -3.03
C LEU A 718 -18.34 -18.46 -4.11
N GLN A 719 -19.39 -19.15 -4.54
CA GLN A 719 -20.28 -18.62 -5.55
C GLN A 719 -21.00 -17.34 -5.10
N GLU A 720 -21.29 -17.24 -3.80
CA GLU A 720 -21.91 -16.05 -3.20
C GLU A 720 -20.89 -14.93 -2.93
N ILE A 721 -19.63 -15.25 -2.57
CA ILE A 721 -18.54 -14.26 -2.50
C ILE A 721 -18.28 -13.64 -3.88
N ARG A 722 -18.21 -14.45 -4.94
CA ARG A 722 -17.97 -14.00 -6.33
C ARG A 722 -19.07 -13.10 -6.92
N ARG A 723 -20.20 -12.97 -6.23
CA ARG A 723 -21.28 -12.06 -6.62
C ARG A 723 -21.06 -10.65 -6.10
N MET A 724 -20.31 -10.50 -5.02
CA MET A 724 -20.10 -9.20 -4.40
C MET A 724 -19.19 -8.33 -5.25
N SER A 725 -19.46 -7.02 -5.24
CA SER A 725 -18.61 -5.99 -5.81
C SER A 725 -18.45 -4.84 -4.84
N LEU A 726 -17.50 -3.94 -5.09
CA LEU A 726 -17.40 -2.72 -4.29
C LEU A 726 -18.66 -1.84 -4.40
N ALA A 727 -19.36 -1.88 -5.54
CA ALA A 727 -20.67 -1.23 -5.69
C ALA A 727 -21.70 -1.78 -4.69
N ALA A 728 -21.76 -3.11 -4.52
CA ALA A 728 -22.66 -3.74 -3.56
C ALA A 728 -22.34 -3.31 -2.11
N ILE A 729 -21.05 -3.30 -1.75
CA ILE A 729 -20.61 -2.86 -0.41
C ILE A 729 -20.99 -1.40 -0.14
N ILE A 730 -20.78 -0.51 -1.11
CA ILE A 730 -21.18 0.91 -0.98
C ILE A 730 -22.68 1.03 -0.81
N CYS A 731 -23.47 0.35 -1.66
CA CYS A 731 -24.94 0.39 -1.56
C CYS A 731 -25.48 -0.14 -0.24
N ASP A 732 -24.83 -1.14 0.36
CA ASP A 732 -25.31 -1.77 1.60
C ASP A 732 -24.89 -0.99 2.86
N ASN A 733 -23.82 -0.19 2.78
CA ASN A 733 -23.18 0.40 3.95
C ASN A 733 -23.04 1.93 3.93
N ALA A 734 -23.27 2.61 2.81
CA ALA A 734 -23.36 4.07 2.77
C ALA A 734 -24.67 4.56 3.43
N ASP A 735 -24.78 5.85 3.74
CA ASP A 735 -25.98 6.37 4.42
C ASP A 735 -27.16 6.52 3.44
N GLN A 736 -26.92 7.15 2.28
CA GLN A 736 -27.93 7.58 1.29
C GLN A 736 -27.38 7.58 -0.15
N ILE A 737 -26.75 6.49 -0.58
CA ILE A 737 -26.40 6.28 -2.00
C ILE A 737 -27.47 5.40 -2.66
N GLY A 738 -28.33 6.03 -3.47
CA GLY A 738 -29.44 5.34 -4.14
C GLY A 738 -29.11 4.74 -5.51
N SER A 739 -28.07 5.25 -6.18
CA SER A 739 -27.64 4.77 -7.50
C SER A 739 -26.13 4.81 -7.68
N ILE A 740 -25.58 3.82 -8.37
CA ILE A 740 -24.13 3.65 -8.60
C ILE A 740 -23.89 2.83 -9.87
N GLN A 741 -22.73 2.97 -10.50
CA GLN A 741 -22.28 2.10 -11.59
C GLN A 741 -21.74 0.75 -11.06
N PRO A 742 -21.97 -0.38 -11.74
CA PRO A 742 -21.49 -1.69 -11.27
C PRO A 742 -19.97 -1.80 -11.12
N LEU A 743 -19.20 -1.24 -12.06
CA LEU A 743 -17.73 -1.19 -12.02
C LEU A 743 -17.30 0.16 -11.46
N VAL A 744 -17.12 0.25 -10.15
CA VAL A 744 -16.91 1.55 -9.48
C VAL A 744 -15.58 2.21 -9.83
N PHE A 745 -14.57 1.45 -10.26
CA PHE A 745 -13.28 1.97 -10.69
C PHE A 745 -13.30 2.60 -12.10
N ARG A 746 -14.36 2.33 -12.86
CA ARG A 746 -14.56 2.84 -14.23
C ARG A 746 -15.61 3.93 -14.24
N GLN A 747 -15.43 4.90 -15.12
CA GLN A 747 -16.44 5.95 -15.30
C GLN A 747 -17.79 5.36 -15.75
N PRO A 748 -18.92 6.03 -15.40
CA PRO A 748 -20.21 5.69 -15.96
C PRO A 748 -20.18 5.77 -17.50
N SER A 749 -20.75 4.76 -18.14
CA SER A 749 -20.81 4.65 -19.60
C SER A 749 -22.00 3.79 -20.02
N PRO A 750 -22.35 3.68 -21.31
CA PRO A 750 -23.43 2.78 -21.74
C PRO A 750 -23.23 1.31 -21.31
N THR A 751 -21.97 0.86 -21.19
CA THR A 751 -21.61 -0.50 -20.74
C THR A 751 -21.32 -0.60 -19.24
N ASN A 752 -21.33 0.54 -18.53
CA ASN A 752 -21.22 0.64 -17.07
C ASN A 752 -22.18 1.74 -16.55
N PRO A 753 -23.50 1.61 -16.78
CA PRO A 753 -24.44 2.67 -16.46
C PRO A 753 -24.64 2.79 -14.95
N ARG A 754 -25.01 3.99 -14.46
CA ARG A 754 -25.54 4.11 -13.11
C ARG A 754 -26.89 3.44 -13.03
N VAL A 755 -27.07 2.58 -12.03
CA VAL A 755 -28.32 1.88 -11.77
C VAL A 755 -28.71 2.07 -10.31
N ASN A 756 -29.99 1.88 -10.00
CA ASN A 756 -30.45 1.86 -8.63
C ASN A 756 -29.70 0.76 -7.83
N CYS A 757 -29.37 1.02 -6.56
CA CYS A 757 -28.69 0.05 -5.68
C CYS A 757 -29.42 -1.29 -5.52
N LYS A 758 -30.73 -1.34 -5.78
CA LYS A 758 -31.58 -2.54 -5.80
C LYS A 758 -31.63 -3.24 -7.16
N SER A 759 -30.94 -2.71 -8.17
CA SER A 759 -30.90 -3.29 -9.50
C SER A 759 -30.27 -4.68 -9.48
N PRO A 760 -30.79 -5.65 -10.27
CA PRO A 760 -30.16 -6.96 -10.44
C PRO A 760 -28.75 -6.91 -11.06
N MET A 761 -28.29 -5.75 -11.55
CA MET A 761 -26.91 -5.53 -11.99
C MET A 761 -25.91 -5.37 -10.84
N ILE A 762 -26.40 -5.18 -9.62
CA ILE A 762 -25.58 -5.14 -8.40
C ILE A 762 -26.03 -6.32 -7.51
N PRO A 763 -25.66 -7.57 -7.87
CA PRO A 763 -26.11 -8.73 -7.11
C PRO A 763 -25.57 -8.71 -5.68
N ARG A 764 -26.32 -9.34 -4.76
CA ARG A 764 -25.95 -9.50 -3.36
C ARG A 764 -25.64 -10.96 -3.03
N MET A 765 -24.80 -11.14 -2.02
CA MET A 765 -24.47 -12.44 -1.45
C MET A 765 -25.66 -13.01 -0.68
N ASP A 766 -26.01 -14.27 -0.93
CA ASP A 766 -26.95 -15.01 -0.10
C ASP A 766 -26.22 -15.75 1.05
N LEU A 767 -26.48 -15.32 2.28
CA LEU A 767 -25.87 -15.91 3.48
C LEU A 767 -26.45 -17.28 3.85
N ALA A 768 -27.50 -17.78 3.18
CA ALA A 768 -28.02 -19.13 3.39
C ALA A 768 -26.93 -20.22 3.23
N ALA A 769 -25.90 -19.96 2.41
CA ALA A 769 -24.74 -20.86 2.24
C ALA A 769 -23.86 -21.01 3.50
N TRP A 770 -24.08 -20.21 4.55
CA TRP A 770 -23.40 -20.30 5.85
C TRP A 770 -24.29 -20.90 6.97
N LYS A 771 -25.51 -21.33 6.65
CA LYS A 771 -26.42 -21.94 7.63
C LYS A 771 -25.88 -23.32 8.10
N GLN A 772 -25.88 -23.55 9.41
CA GLN A 772 -25.42 -24.79 10.08
C GLN A 772 -26.44 -25.34 11.09
#